data_AF-A0A961ALT2-F1
#
_entry.id   AF-A0A961ALT2-F1
#
_cell.length_a   1.000
_cell.length_b   1.000
_cell.length_c   1.000
_cell.angle_alpha   90.00
_cell.angle_beta   90.00
_cell.angle_gamma   90.00
#
_symmetry.space_group_name_H-M   'P 1'
#
loop_
_entity.id
_entity.type
_entity.pdbx_description
1 polymer ?
#
loop_
_entity_poly.entity_id
_entity_poly.type
_entity_poly.pdbx_seq_one_letter_code
_entity_poly.pdbx_strand_id
1 'polypeptide(L)'
;SRIETDALLNGPYRRIKIKDKFFEGLFDLFRSYSWSLDDTPGGDDREINPDVLGYIFEKYINQKEFGAYYTCPEITEYLCDQTIHRLLLDAANDGFEVRQKMHLSAPKKFPAPRRFESMDDILLHADGPLCGKLLQDVIPRISLLDPACGSGAFLVAAMKTLLGIVTALVGRCEALNHKPVLQWIDFEKQKHKAPVAYWLKKKIITENIYGVDIMEEATEIAKLRLFLALVASAESRDQLEPLPNIEFNILSGNSLIGLIKVDSAAFDKQHLPAGKQAHLKLKGGQGAELGFDVEISIKPSQKEKEAEFLASLHSKKYGELLAEKNRRIALYKQATAYIEDLVSVKRGIEQIKNEARAVLNKLLLEDFHRLGIEFHQATWDAKKGTEGKPEKRRITLKDIKALDPFHWAYEFDEVIANRGGFDAIITNPPWENFKPDAKEFFQKHSEAVTKNAMRLEDFEEEKAALIKKDSELRDEWLAYLSGFPHVNLWFRNAAQYANQTAIINGRKATTDLNLYKLFTEQTRHLLRKDGYCGIVIPSGIYTDLGATQLRRMLFETTRITGLFCFENRRAIFEGVHRSFKFVVLSYENSGHTDRFPARFMRHDVGELASFPGEESLEITLDLVEKLSPDSLSFPEFRQSLDIQVAKKLLQFPLLGEQLAESWNLSFRREFHMTDDIGIFLRAPARKALPLFEGKMIWHFTSDYNKPRYWVDEDTGRVSLKADVKKQELMHYQSFRAAFRDITANTNERTLVSTILPPNVFTANTLSMIATELPLQTLLSIVSLFNSFTIDWMIRTKITNHCNFFYMQQLPIPRLTDKDAAFRPLVERAARLVGTSAAYDALLQEVFGKRATHQTHGLTEPAARQTTRAEIDALVAQLYDLTEDEFTHILSTFPLVPESVRLQTAQTYTRLLQRGILA
;
A
#
# COMPACT_ATOMS: atom_id res chain seq x y z
N SER A 1 -34.60 -3.04 0.72
CA SER A 1 -35.87 -3.62 0.22
C SER A 1 -35.61 -4.35 -1.09
N ARG A 2 -35.33 -5.65 -1.03
CA ARG A 2 -34.95 -6.48 -2.19
C ARG A 2 -35.89 -7.66 -2.33
N ILE A 3 -37.15 -7.35 -2.59
CA ILE A 3 -38.07 -8.36 -3.11
C ILE A 3 -38.79 -7.70 -4.26
N GLU A 4 -38.38 -8.10 -5.46
CA GLU A 4 -38.96 -7.65 -6.72
C GLU A 4 -40.48 -7.88 -6.67
N THR A 5 -41.24 -6.82 -6.89
CA THR A 5 -42.71 -6.83 -6.80
C THR A 5 -43.34 -7.85 -7.76
N ASP A 6 -42.69 -8.16 -8.88
CA ASP A 6 -43.14 -9.24 -9.78
C ASP A 6 -42.85 -10.65 -9.23
N ALA A 7 -41.76 -10.84 -8.48
CA ALA A 7 -41.45 -12.12 -7.83
C ALA A 7 -42.35 -12.38 -6.61
N LEU A 8 -42.79 -11.32 -5.92
CA LEU A 8 -43.79 -11.36 -4.84
C LEU A 8 -45.21 -11.58 -5.36
N LEU A 9 -45.58 -10.93 -6.47
CA LEU A 9 -46.94 -10.98 -7.00
C LEU A 9 -47.15 -12.16 -7.95
N ASN A 10 -46.12 -12.60 -8.67
CA ASN A 10 -46.19 -13.59 -9.76
C ASN A 10 -45.11 -14.71 -9.70
N GLY A 11 -44.17 -14.68 -8.73
CA GLY A 11 -43.09 -15.66 -8.58
C GLY A 11 -43.27 -16.69 -7.45
N PRO A 12 -42.29 -17.60 -7.24
CA PRO A 12 -42.37 -18.68 -6.24
C PRO A 12 -42.49 -18.19 -4.79
N TYR A 13 -42.17 -16.91 -4.55
CA TYR A 13 -42.23 -16.25 -3.24
C TYR A 13 -43.62 -15.74 -2.86
N ARG A 14 -44.63 -15.81 -3.74
CA ARG A 14 -46.03 -15.45 -3.44
C ARG A 14 -46.63 -16.23 -2.26
N ARG A 15 -46.03 -17.38 -1.92
CA ARG A 15 -46.43 -18.23 -0.79
C ARG A 15 -45.70 -17.93 0.52
N ILE A 16 -44.69 -17.06 0.52
CA ILE A 16 -44.01 -16.66 1.76
C ILE A 16 -44.92 -15.69 2.51
N LYS A 17 -45.67 -16.22 3.47
CA LYS A 17 -46.38 -15.44 4.47
C LYS A 17 -45.46 -15.26 5.67
N ILE A 18 -44.79 -14.12 5.75
CA ILE A 18 -44.13 -13.69 6.98
C ILE A 18 -45.25 -13.28 7.94
N LYS A 19 -45.32 -13.90 9.11
CA LYS A 19 -46.33 -13.54 10.13
C LYS A 19 -46.04 -12.14 10.66
N ASP A 20 -47.08 -11.35 10.91
CA ASP A 20 -46.96 -10.00 11.49
C ASP A 20 -46.13 -9.99 12.78
N LYS A 21 -46.21 -11.07 13.58
CA LYS A 21 -45.39 -11.30 14.78
C LYS A 21 -43.88 -11.16 14.54
N PHE A 22 -43.37 -11.49 13.35
CA PHE A 22 -41.96 -11.27 13.01
C PHE A 22 -41.64 -9.78 12.91
N PHE A 23 -42.50 -9.01 12.25
CA PHE A 23 -42.34 -7.56 12.16
C PHE A 23 -42.53 -6.88 13.51
N GLU A 24 -43.48 -7.33 14.32
CA GLU A 24 -43.63 -6.88 15.71
C GLU A 24 -42.32 -7.10 16.48
N GLY A 25 -41.74 -8.31 16.45
CA GLY A 25 -40.46 -8.58 17.10
C GLY A 25 -39.30 -7.75 16.56
N LEU A 26 -39.26 -7.50 15.24
CA LEU A 26 -38.26 -6.63 14.61
C LEU A 26 -38.42 -5.17 15.05
N PHE A 27 -39.65 -4.66 15.10
CA PHE A 27 -39.93 -3.30 15.54
C PHE A 27 -39.71 -3.13 17.04
N ASP A 28 -40.02 -4.14 17.86
CA ASP A 28 -39.74 -4.12 19.29
C ASP A 28 -38.24 -4.13 19.56
N LEU A 29 -37.46 -4.88 18.77
CA LEU A 29 -36.00 -4.79 18.78
C LEU A 29 -35.54 -3.37 18.44
N PHE A 30 -36.00 -2.77 17.34
CA PHE A 30 -35.59 -1.41 16.98
C PHE A 30 -36.05 -0.35 17.98
N ARG A 31 -37.21 -0.53 18.63
CA ARG A 31 -37.70 0.35 19.71
C ARG A 31 -36.89 0.21 21.00
N SER A 32 -36.16 -0.89 21.18
CA SER A 32 -35.29 -1.07 22.36
C SER A 32 -34.03 -0.19 22.32
N TYR A 33 -33.73 0.38 21.15
CA TYR A 33 -32.62 1.32 20.94
C TYR A 33 -33.11 2.76 20.86
N SER A 34 -32.31 3.68 21.39
CA SER A 34 -32.47 5.12 21.22
C SER A 34 -31.84 5.53 19.89
N TRP A 35 -32.63 6.06 18.96
CA TRP A 35 -32.11 6.49 17.67
C TRP A 35 -31.71 7.96 17.76
N SER A 36 -30.41 8.21 17.54
CA SER A 36 -29.86 9.55 17.48
C SER A 36 -29.41 9.84 16.05
N LEU A 37 -29.72 11.05 15.60
CA LEU A 37 -29.26 11.58 14.32
C LEU A 37 -27.97 12.39 14.47
N ASP A 38 -27.51 12.60 15.71
CA ASP A 38 -26.23 13.21 16.01
C ASP A 38 -25.12 12.15 15.90
N ASP A 39 -24.09 12.46 15.11
CA ASP A 39 -22.93 11.59 14.92
C ASP A 39 -22.02 11.60 16.16
N THR A 40 -22.23 12.53 17.10
CA THR A 40 -21.50 12.60 18.36
C THR A 40 -21.99 11.50 19.31
N PRO A 41 -21.14 10.55 19.75
CA PRO A 41 -21.57 9.47 20.63
C PRO A 41 -21.97 10.03 22.01
N GLY A 42 -23.23 9.84 22.41
CA GLY A 42 -23.76 10.25 23.71
C GLY A 42 -23.35 9.33 24.87
N GLY A 43 -22.71 8.19 24.56
CA GLY A 43 -22.17 7.25 25.55
C GLY A 43 -23.19 6.29 26.16
N ASP A 44 -24.40 6.19 25.60
CA ASP A 44 -25.40 5.18 25.97
C ASP A 44 -25.25 3.91 25.11
N ASP A 45 -25.13 2.74 25.75
CA ASP A 45 -24.99 1.43 25.09
C ASP A 45 -26.19 1.06 24.18
N ARG A 46 -27.31 1.79 24.29
CA ARG A 46 -28.51 1.58 23.46
C ARG A 46 -28.69 2.64 22.38
N GLU A 47 -27.74 3.55 22.19
CA GLU A 47 -27.80 4.57 21.15
C GLU A 47 -27.39 4.02 19.78
N ILE A 48 -28.22 4.22 18.76
CA ILE A 48 -27.89 3.96 17.36
C ILE A 48 -27.82 5.28 16.62
N ASN A 49 -26.63 5.60 16.10
CA ASN A 49 -26.40 6.70 15.19
C ASN A 49 -25.72 6.19 13.88
N PRO A 50 -25.59 7.03 12.84
CA PRO A 50 -25.00 6.62 11.57
C PRO A 50 -23.55 6.09 11.68
N ASP A 51 -22.79 6.56 12.67
CA ASP A 51 -21.42 6.12 12.93
C ASP A 51 -21.36 4.77 13.63
N VAL A 52 -22.26 4.48 14.58
CA VAL A 52 -22.43 3.16 15.21
C VAL A 52 -22.78 2.11 14.16
N LEU A 53 -23.64 2.43 13.18
CA LEU A 53 -23.96 1.51 12.08
C LEU A 53 -22.74 1.22 11.19
N GLY A 54 -21.95 2.26 10.86
CA GLY A 54 -20.69 2.11 10.14
C GLY A 54 -19.70 1.23 10.91
N TYR A 55 -19.50 1.51 12.20
CA TYR A 55 -18.62 0.77 13.08
C TYR A 55 -19.04 -0.70 13.23
N ILE A 56 -20.33 -0.98 13.45
CA ILE A 56 -20.86 -2.35 13.54
C ILE A 56 -20.61 -3.11 12.24
N PHE A 57 -20.90 -2.51 11.08
CA PHE A 57 -20.67 -3.18 9.80
C PHE A 57 -19.19 -3.51 9.60
N GLU A 58 -18.30 -2.53 9.82
CA GLU A 58 -16.87 -2.73 9.64
C GLU A 58 -16.31 -3.77 10.62
N LYS A 59 -16.77 -3.74 11.88
CA LYS A 59 -16.32 -4.66 12.93
C LYS A 59 -16.81 -6.09 12.75
N TYR A 60 -18.08 -6.28 12.38
CA TYR A 60 -18.71 -7.61 12.39
C TYR A 60 -18.78 -8.28 11.03
N ILE A 61 -18.76 -7.51 9.93
CA ILE A 61 -18.93 -8.05 8.58
C ILE A 61 -17.62 -7.98 7.77
N ASN A 62 -16.83 -6.90 7.86
CA ASN A 62 -15.70 -6.71 6.94
C ASN A 62 -14.28 -6.96 7.51
N GLN A 63 -14.04 -6.81 8.82
CA GLN A 63 -12.67 -6.82 9.37
C GLN A 63 -11.85 -8.11 9.12
N LYS A 64 -12.50 -9.26 8.87
CA LYS A 64 -11.81 -10.57 8.85
C LYS A 64 -11.53 -11.15 7.46
N GLU A 65 -12.19 -10.67 6.40
CA GLU A 65 -12.05 -11.25 5.05
C GLU A 65 -11.46 -10.30 3.99
N PHE A 66 -11.61 -8.97 4.13
CA PHE A 66 -11.35 -8.05 2.99
C PHE A 66 -10.64 -6.74 3.35
N GLY A 67 -10.16 -6.58 4.58
CA GLY A 67 -9.31 -5.43 4.92
C GLY A 67 -10.02 -4.08 5.03
N ALA A 68 -11.33 -4.05 5.34
CA ALA A 68 -12.00 -2.78 5.59
C ALA A 68 -11.78 -2.36 7.05
N TYR A 69 -11.17 -1.18 7.23
CA TYR A 69 -10.84 -0.62 8.54
C TYR A 69 -11.46 0.76 8.71
N TYR A 70 -12.13 0.96 9.84
CA TYR A 70 -12.65 2.28 10.23
C TYR A 70 -11.54 3.31 10.24
N THR A 71 -11.78 4.44 9.59
CA THR A 71 -10.83 5.55 9.54
C THR A 71 -11.35 6.69 10.39
N CYS A 72 -10.53 7.17 11.34
CA CYS A 72 -10.93 8.21 12.27
C CYS A 72 -11.11 9.58 11.59
N PRO A 73 -11.92 10.48 12.19
CA PRO A 73 -12.21 11.81 11.63
C PRO A 73 -10.96 12.60 11.26
N GLU A 74 -9.92 12.59 12.10
CA GLU A 74 -8.70 13.37 11.89
C GLU A 74 -8.01 13.05 10.56
N ILE A 75 -8.01 11.77 10.14
CA ILE A 75 -7.45 11.35 8.85
C ILE A 75 -8.39 11.77 7.71
N THR A 76 -9.70 11.54 7.87
CA THR A 76 -10.67 11.84 6.81
C THR A 76 -10.78 13.34 6.52
N GLU A 77 -10.79 14.17 7.56
CA GLU A 77 -10.84 15.63 7.48
C GLU A 77 -9.57 16.17 6.84
N TYR A 78 -8.39 15.76 7.33
CA TYR A 78 -7.12 16.14 6.72
C TYR A 78 -7.06 15.81 5.22
N LEU A 79 -7.48 14.60 4.82
CA LEU A 79 -7.45 14.23 3.41
C LEU A 79 -8.49 15.01 2.58
N CYS A 80 -9.63 15.37 3.15
CA CYS A 80 -10.58 16.29 2.51
C CYS A 80 -9.98 17.69 2.34
N ASP A 81 -9.22 18.20 3.31
CA ASP A 81 -8.53 19.48 3.20
C ASP A 81 -7.46 19.45 2.11
N GLN A 82 -6.63 18.41 2.07
CA GLN A 82 -5.57 18.29 1.06
C GLN A 82 -6.07 18.05 -0.36
N THR A 83 -7.37 17.80 -0.54
CA THR A 83 -7.98 17.51 -1.85
C THR A 83 -9.02 18.57 -2.21
N ILE A 84 -10.14 18.65 -1.49
CA ILE A 84 -11.29 19.51 -1.79
C ILE A 84 -10.92 20.99 -1.62
N HIS A 85 -10.28 21.38 -0.51
CA HIS A 85 -9.87 22.78 -0.33
C HIS A 85 -8.88 23.19 -1.40
N ARG A 86 -7.98 22.27 -1.78
CA ARG A 86 -6.98 22.56 -2.80
C ARG A 86 -7.59 22.75 -4.19
N LEU A 87 -8.56 21.94 -4.58
CA LEU A 87 -9.34 22.11 -5.82
C LEU A 87 -10.00 23.50 -5.88
N LEU A 88 -10.60 23.94 -4.78
CA LEU A 88 -11.28 25.24 -4.72
C LEU A 88 -10.28 26.40 -4.67
N LEU A 89 -9.14 26.22 -4.02
CA LEU A 89 -8.06 27.20 -3.99
C LEU A 89 -7.49 27.44 -5.39
N ASP A 90 -7.26 26.37 -6.15
CA ASP A 90 -6.80 26.46 -7.53
C ASP A 90 -7.85 27.14 -8.41
N ALA A 91 -9.14 26.78 -8.25
CA ALA A 91 -10.24 27.40 -9.00
C ALA A 91 -10.43 28.89 -8.68
N ALA A 92 -10.18 29.30 -7.44
CA ALA A 92 -10.24 30.69 -7.02
C ALA A 92 -9.06 31.52 -7.56
N ASN A 93 -7.87 30.91 -7.62
CA ASN A 93 -6.66 31.52 -8.15
C ASN A 93 -6.53 31.42 -9.68
N ASP A 94 -7.41 30.67 -10.35
CA ASP A 94 -7.43 30.52 -11.80
C ASP A 94 -7.44 31.89 -12.52
N GLY A 95 -6.49 32.08 -13.44
CA GLY A 95 -6.29 33.33 -14.17
C GLY A 95 -5.62 34.48 -13.38
N PHE A 96 -5.11 34.25 -12.16
CA PHE A 96 -4.44 35.26 -11.34
C PHE A 96 -3.30 35.95 -12.11
N GLU A 97 -2.40 35.18 -12.71
CA GLU A 97 -1.24 35.68 -13.47
C GLU A 97 -1.66 36.60 -14.63
N VAL A 98 -2.75 36.26 -15.32
CA VAL A 98 -3.29 37.06 -16.43
C VAL A 98 -3.86 38.37 -15.90
N ARG A 99 -4.66 38.33 -14.83
CA ARG A 99 -5.21 39.52 -14.18
C ARG A 99 -4.09 40.42 -13.64
N GLN A 100 -3.02 39.83 -13.11
CA GLN A 100 -1.88 40.57 -12.57
C GLN A 100 -1.14 41.32 -13.68
N LYS A 101 -0.90 40.67 -14.83
CA LYS A 101 -0.34 41.33 -16.02
C LYS A 101 -1.24 42.45 -16.55
N MET A 102 -2.56 42.24 -16.57
CA MET A 102 -3.51 43.29 -16.97
C MET A 102 -3.49 44.48 -16.00
N HIS A 103 -3.46 44.23 -14.69
CA HIS A 103 -3.30 45.27 -13.68
C HIS A 103 -2.01 46.05 -13.87
N LEU A 104 -0.87 45.36 -14.03
CA LEU A 104 0.43 46.00 -14.24
C LEU A 104 0.48 46.85 -15.52
N SER A 105 -0.23 46.45 -16.58
CA SER A 105 -0.29 47.20 -17.85
C SER A 105 -1.25 48.38 -17.84
N ALA A 106 -2.35 48.31 -17.07
CA ALA A 106 -3.29 49.43 -16.91
C ALA A 106 -3.94 49.45 -15.51
N PRO A 107 -3.24 49.94 -14.47
CA PRO A 107 -3.71 49.87 -13.07
C PRO A 107 -5.02 50.62 -12.82
N LYS A 108 -5.29 51.67 -13.60
CA LYS A 108 -6.55 52.46 -13.50
C LYS A 108 -7.76 51.75 -14.11
N LYS A 109 -7.54 50.75 -14.98
CA LYS A 109 -8.59 50.03 -15.70
C LYS A 109 -8.86 48.66 -15.10
N PHE A 110 -7.83 48.00 -14.57
CA PHE A 110 -7.93 46.67 -13.98
C PHE A 110 -7.53 46.73 -12.51
N PRO A 111 -8.37 46.28 -11.57
CA PRO A 111 -8.01 46.24 -10.16
C PRO A 111 -6.89 45.22 -9.90
N ALA A 112 -6.13 45.43 -8.82
CA ALA A 112 -5.11 44.48 -8.39
C ALA A 112 -5.79 43.14 -8.03
N PRO A 113 -5.40 42.00 -8.64
CA PRO A 113 -5.97 40.73 -8.25
C PRO A 113 -5.43 40.31 -6.88
N ARG A 114 -6.27 39.64 -6.08
CA ARG A 114 -5.86 38.95 -4.86
C ARG A 114 -5.47 37.52 -5.21
N ARG A 115 -4.37 37.04 -4.63
CA ARG A 115 -4.04 35.62 -4.57
C ARG A 115 -4.53 35.08 -3.24
N PHE A 116 -5.22 33.96 -3.28
CA PHE A 116 -5.70 33.28 -2.08
C PHE A 116 -4.70 32.21 -1.66
N GLU A 117 -4.44 32.09 -0.36
CA GLU A 117 -3.46 31.15 0.19
C GLU A 117 -4.10 29.91 0.84
N SER A 118 -5.34 30.02 1.29
CA SER A 118 -6.09 28.94 1.95
C SER A 118 -7.59 29.05 1.70
N MET A 119 -8.35 28.03 2.12
CA MET A 119 -9.80 28.08 2.10
C MET A 119 -10.34 29.17 3.02
N ASP A 120 -9.76 29.34 4.22
CA ASP A 120 -10.16 30.40 5.16
C ASP A 120 -9.94 31.80 4.58
N ASP A 121 -8.85 32.01 3.83
CA ASP A 121 -8.58 33.27 3.12
C ASP A 121 -9.65 33.54 2.04
N ILE A 122 -10.10 32.51 1.32
CA ILE A 122 -11.25 32.62 0.39
C ILE A 122 -12.51 33.01 1.16
N LEU A 123 -12.83 32.29 2.24
CA LEU A 123 -14.03 32.53 3.03
C LEU A 123 -14.03 33.92 3.70
N LEU A 124 -12.85 34.50 3.97
CA LEU A 124 -12.73 35.82 4.57
C LEU A 124 -12.65 36.96 3.54
N HIS A 125 -12.13 36.71 2.34
CA HIS A 125 -11.78 37.77 1.38
C HIS A 125 -12.35 37.65 -0.04
N ALA A 126 -12.99 36.54 -0.43
CA ALA A 126 -13.63 36.42 -1.74
C ALA A 126 -14.72 37.49 -1.97
N ASP A 127 -14.87 38.01 -3.17
CA ASP A 127 -16.00 38.89 -3.47
C ASP A 127 -17.24 38.08 -3.89
N GLY A 128 -18.39 38.75 -3.95
CA GLY A 128 -19.65 38.12 -4.36
C GLY A 128 -19.55 37.37 -5.70
N PRO A 129 -18.98 37.97 -6.77
CA PRO A 129 -18.74 37.29 -8.04
C PRO A 129 -17.91 36.00 -7.94
N LEU A 130 -16.80 36.01 -7.18
CA LEU A 130 -16.00 34.81 -6.99
C LEU A 130 -16.77 33.74 -6.21
N CYS A 131 -17.46 34.11 -5.12
CA CYS A 131 -18.32 33.18 -4.40
C CYS A 131 -19.41 32.58 -5.31
N GLY A 132 -20.05 33.40 -6.15
CA GLY A 132 -21.01 32.96 -7.15
C GLY A 132 -20.42 31.97 -8.14
N LYS A 133 -19.23 32.27 -8.71
CA LYS A 133 -18.49 31.36 -9.59
C LYS A 133 -18.22 30.02 -8.89
N LEU A 134 -17.73 30.04 -7.65
CA LEU A 134 -17.44 28.82 -6.90
C LEU A 134 -18.70 27.99 -6.65
N LEU A 135 -19.79 28.62 -6.20
CA LEU A 135 -21.05 27.96 -5.86
C LEU A 135 -21.82 27.40 -7.07
N GLN A 136 -21.84 28.14 -8.18
CA GLN A 136 -22.72 27.84 -9.31
C GLN A 136 -22.00 27.15 -10.47
N ASP A 137 -20.69 27.38 -10.64
CA ASP A 137 -19.93 26.84 -11.79
C ASP A 137 -18.92 25.77 -11.40
N VAL A 138 -18.22 25.94 -10.27
CA VAL A 138 -17.09 25.07 -9.88
C VAL A 138 -17.57 23.89 -9.06
N ILE A 139 -18.13 24.14 -7.86
CA ILE A 139 -18.52 23.08 -6.91
C ILE A 139 -19.47 22.05 -7.53
N PRO A 140 -20.51 22.42 -8.30
CA PRO A 140 -21.43 21.43 -8.89
C PRO A 140 -20.77 20.48 -9.90
N ARG A 141 -19.55 20.78 -10.36
CA ARG A 141 -18.80 19.96 -11.32
C ARG A 141 -17.73 19.09 -10.68
N ILE A 142 -17.40 19.30 -9.41
CA ILE A 142 -16.39 18.51 -8.70
C ILE A 142 -16.87 17.06 -8.54
N SER A 143 -16.05 16.11 -8.93
CA SER A 143 -16.30 14.68 -8.78
C SER A 143 -15.31 14.06 -7.79
N LEU A 144 -15.83 13.55 -6.68
CA LEU A 144 -15.08 12.93 -5.57
C LEU A 144 -15.34 11.43 -5.54
N LEU A 145 -14.28 10.63 -5.64
CA LEU A 145 -14.37 9.19 -5.67
C LEU A 145 -13.68 8.53 -4.48
N ASP A 146 -14.31 7.49 -3.94
CA ASP A 146 -13.65 6.43 -3.20
C ASP A 146 -13.79 5.08 -3.95
N PRO A 147 -12.71 4.51 -4.54
CA PRO A 147 -12.76 3.27 -5.33
C PRO A 147 -12.74 1.98 -4.49
N ALA A 148 -12.71 2.10 -3.17
CA ALA A 148 -12.82 1.01 -2.20
C ALA A 148 -13.61 1.52 -0.99
N CYS A 149 -14.85 1.98 -1.24
CA CYS A 149 -15.54 2.88 -0.32
C CYS A 149 -15.98 2.25 1.00
N GLY A 150 -16.00 0.92 1.10
CA GLY A 150 -16.46 0.22 2.28
C GLY A 150 -17.82 0.73 2.73
N SER A 151 -17.95 1.03 4.02
CA SER A 151 -19.18 1.59 4.60
C SER A 151 -19.46 3.05 4.22
N GLY A 152 -18.56 3.73 3.49
CA GLY A 152 -18.75 5.10 3.02
C GLY A 152 -18.24 6.22 3.94
N ALA A 153 -17.33 5.93 4.88
CA ALA A 153 -16.81 6.95 5.82
C ALA A 153 -16.20 8.17 5.10
N PHE A 154 -15.33 7.96 4.11
CA PHE A 154 -14.74 9.03 3.30
C PHE A 154 -15.78 9.78 2.46
N LEU A 155 -16.80 9.09 1.96
CA LEU A 155 -17.89 9.72 1.21
C LEU A 155 -18.69 10.68 2.09
N VAL A 156 -18.95 10.30 3.34
CA VAL A 156 -19.62 11.17 4.33
C VAL A 156 -18.73 12.36 4.70
N ALA A 157 -17.43 12.14 4.94
CA ALA A 157 -16.48 13.22 5.26
C ALA A 157 -16.35 14.24 4.11
N ALA A 158 -16.23 13.75 2.87
CA ALA A 158 -16.19 14.59 1.68
C ALA A 158 -17.48 15.42 1.52
N MET A 159 -18.64 14.79 1.75
CA MET A 159 -19.93 15.48 1.73
C MET A 159 -20.02 16.58 2.80
N LYS A 160 -19.62 16.28 4.05
CA LYS A 160 -19.61 17.26 5.16
C LYS A 160 -18.69 18.45 4.85
N THR A 161 -17.50 18.17 4.31
CA THR A 161 -16.52 19.20 3.92
C THR A 161 -17.08 20.14 2.86
N LEU A 162 -17.63 19.59 1.77
CA LEU A 162 -18.30 20.39 0.73
C LEU A 162 -19.46 21.20 1.29
N LEU A 163 -20.29 20.62 2.17
CA LEU A 163 -21.43 21.32 2.75
C LEU A 163 -21.00 22.51 3.62
N GLY A 164 -19.95 22.33 4.44
CA GLY A 164 -19.39 23.40 5.26
C GLY A 164 -18.93 24.58 4.40
N ILE A 165 -18.19 24.29 3.34
CA ILE A 165 -17.69 25.30 2.39
C ILE A 165 -18.84 26.01 1.68
N VAL A 166 -19.79 25.26 1.12
CA VAL A 166 -20.93 25.82 0.39
C VAL A 166 -21.76 26.72 1.29
N THR A 167 -22.03 26.28 2.53
CA THR A 167 -22.79 27.07 3.50
C THR A 167 -22.05 28.35 3.88
N ALA A 168 -20.73 28.28 4.09
CA ALA A 168 -19.91 29.45 4.39
C ALA A 168 -19.85 30.46 3.22
N LEU A 169 -19.75 29.98 1.98
CA LEU A 169 -19.78 30.82 0.78
C LEU A 169 -21.15 31.48 0.59
N VAL A 170 -22.26 30.78 0.89
CA VAL A 170 -23.61 31.37 0.88
C VAL A 170 -23.72 32.47 1.94
N GLY A 171 -23.30 32.20 3.18
CA GLY A 171 -23.31 33.21 4.25
C GLY A 171 -22.45 34.44 3.93
N ARG A 172 -21.34 34.23 3.22
CA ARG A 172 -20.53 35.33 2.69
C ARG A 172 -21.25 36.16 1.62
N CYS A 173 -21.94 35.51 0.69
CA CYS A 173 -22.77 36.22 -0.29
C CYS A 173 -23.91 37.01 0.36
N GLU A 174 -24.50 36.50 1.45
CA GLU A 174 -25.49 37.22 2.27
C GLU A 174 -24.87 38.46 2.91
N ALA A 175 -23.71 38.34 3.55
CA ALA A 175 -23.00 39.47 4.15
C ALA A 175 -22.61 40.55 3.11
N LEU A 176 -22.28 40.14 1.88
CA LEU A 176 -21.94 41.03 0.77
C LEU A 176 -23.17 41.55 -0.01
N ASN A 177 -24.38 41.11 0.34
CA ASN A 177 -25.62 41.39 -0.40
C ASN A 177 -25.50 41.08 -1.91
N HIS A 178 -24.87 39.96 -2.25
CA HIS A 178 -24.62 39.57 -3.64
C HIS A 178 -25.89 39.00 -4.30
N LYS A 179 -26.63 39.87 -4.98
CA LYS A 179 -27.97 39.58 -5.54
C LYS A 179 -28.09 38.26 -6.35
N PRO A 180 -27.18 37.90 -7.27
CA PRO A 180 -27.33 36.68 -8.08
C PRO A 180 -27.45 35.40 -7.24
N VAL A 181 -26.64 35.28 -6.18
CA VAL A 181 -26.69 34.10 -5.29
C VAL A 181 -27.92 34.15 -4.40
N LEU A 182 -28.29 35.33 -3.87
CA LEU A 182 -29.51 35.48 -3.05
C LEU A 182 -30.77 35.14 -3.83
N GLN A 183 -30.89 35.60 -5.07
CA GLN A 183 -32.00 35.28 -5.96
C GLN A 183 -32.06 33.78 -6.27
N TRP A 184 -30.91 33.14 -6.45
CA TRP A 184 -30.85 31.69 -6.63
C TRP A 184 -31.32 30.94 -5.38
N ILE A 185 -30.85 31.34 -4.19
CA ILE A 185 -31.27 30.74 -2.92
C ILE A 185 -32.78 30.93 -2.70
N ASP A 186 -33.31 32.13 -2.93
CA ASP A 186 -34.74 32.41 -2.77
C ASP A 186 -35.60 31.62 -3.77
N PHE A 187 -35.10 31.42 -4.99
CA PHE A 187 -35.76 30.57 -5.98
C PHE A 187 -35.79 29.09 -5.55
N GLU A 188 -34.71 28.54 -5.00
CA GLU A 188 -34.70 27.16 -4.51
C GLU A 188 -35.54 27.01 -3.23
N LYS A 189 -35.54 27.99 -2.32
CA LYS A 189 -36.41 28.00 -1.13
C LYS A 189 -37.90 27.88 -1.48
N GLN A 190 -38.33 28.35 -2.65
CA GLN A 190 -39.72 28.22 -3.10
C GLN A 190 -40.09 26.79 -3.55
N LYS A 191 -39.09 25.97 -3.89
CA LYS A 191 -39.29 24.58 -4.35
C LYS A 191 -39.15 23.55 -3.23
N HIS A 192 -38.42 23.91 -2.18
CA HIS A 192 -38.05 23.01 -1.10
C HIS A 192 -38.76 23.41 0.19
N LYS A 193 -39.40 22.43 0.86
CA LYS A 193 -39.92 22.64 2.22
C LYS A 193 -38.81 22.57 3.27
N ALA A 194 -37.71 21.90 2.92
CA ALA A 194 -36.58 21.68 3.80
C ALA A 194 -35.67 22.93 3.89
N PRO A 195 -34.91 23.08 4.99
CA PRO A 195 -33.91 24.15 5.14
C PRO A 195 -32.85 24.17 4.03
N VAL A 196 -32.16 25.30 3.87
CA VAL A 196 -31.13 25.48 2.84
C VAL A 196 -30.03 24.42 2.90
N ALA A 197 -29.56 24.10 4.10
CA ALA A 197 -28.56 23.07 4.31
C ALA A 197 -29.01 21.68 3.83
N TYR A 198 -30.30 21.35 3.95
CA TYR A 198 -30.83 20.04 3.56
C TYR A 198 -30.75 19.84 2.04
N TRP A 199 -31.25 20.78 1.24
CA TRP A 199 -31.25 20.62 -0.22
C TRP A 199 -29.85 20.81 -0.82
N LEU A 200 -28.98 21.63 -0.22
CA LEU A 200 -27.57 21.69 -0.60
C LEU A 200 -26.86 20.36 -0.35
N LYS A 201 -27.08 19.76 0.84
CA LYS A 201 -26.57 18.43 1.17
C LYS A 201 -27.08 17.38 0.18
N LYS A 202 -28.37 17.39 -0.14
CA LYS A 202 -28.98 16.50 -1.15
C LYS A 202 -28.30 16.65 -2.50
N LYS A 203 -28.05 17.89 -2.95
CA LYS A 203 -27.35 18.19 -4.21
C LYS A 203 -25.93 17.63 -4.22
N ILE A 204 -25.16 17.86 -3.15
CA ILE A 204 -23.79 17.34 -2.99
C ILE A 204 -23.76 15.82 -3.11
N ILE A 205 -24.63 15.14 -2.36
CA ILE A 205 -24.74 13.67 -2.37
C ILE A 205 -25.03 13.14 -3.79
N THR A 206 -25.84 13.84 -4.59
CA THR A 206 -26.24 13.39 -5.93
C THR A 206 -25.25 13.71 -7.06
N GLU A 207 -24.54 14.83 -6.93
CA GLU A 207 -23.75 15.43 -8.02
C GLU A 207 -22.23 15.26 -7.81
N ASN A 208 -21.76 15.19 -6.56
CA ASN A 208 -20.33 15.22 -6.26
C ASN A 208 -19.75 13.89 -5.77
N ILE A 209 -20.55 13.05 -5.11
CA ILE A 209 -20.06 11.87 -4.38
C ILE A 209 -20.19 10.60 -5.22
N TYR A 210 -19.10 9.84 -5.34
CA TYR A 210 -19.02 8.59 -6.08
C TYR A 210 -18.27 7.53 -5.27
N GLY A 211 -18.72 6.28 -5.33
CA GLY A 211 -18.13 5.19 -4.56
C GLY A 211 -18.19 3.86 -5.30
N VAL A 212 -17.13 3.06 -5.17
CA VAL A 212 -17.11 1.67 -5.67
C VAL A 212 -16.58 0.76 -4.58
N ASP A 213 -17.21 -0.40 -4.42
CA ASP A 213 -16.69 -1.47 -3.57
C ASP A 213 -16.98 -2.83 -4.21
N ILE A 214 -16.13 -3.83 -3.97
CA ILE A 214 -16.36 -5.18 -4.47
C ILE A 214 -17.55 -5.85 -3.78
N MET A 215 -17.85 -5.45 -2.53
CA MET A 215 -18.95 -6.00 -1.74
C MET A 215 -20.21 -5.16 -1.93
N GLU A 216 -21.26 -5.78 -2.44
CA GLU A 216 -22.55 -5.11 -2.63
C GLU A 216 -23.12 -4.60 -1.30
N GLU A 217 -22.99 -5.39 -0.22
CA GLU A 217 -23.44 -5.04 1.12
C GLU A 217 -22.78 -3.76 1.63
N ALA A 218 -21.49 -3.57 1.35
CA ALA A 218 -20.76 -2.36 1.73
C ALA A 218 -21.32 -1.12 1.01
N THR A 219 -21.59 -1.25 -0.30
CA THR A 219 -22.18 -0.15 -1.09
C THR A 219 -23.59 0.22 -0.62
N GLU A 220 -24.40 -0.75 -0.18
CA GLU A 220 -25.74 -0.48 0.37
C GLU A 220 -25.67 0.27 1.71
N ILE A 221 -24.66 -0.02 2.52
CA ILE A 221 -24.44 0.68 3.80
C ILE A 221 -23.90 2.08 3.59
N ALA A 222 -23.00 2.27 2.63
CA ALA A 222 -22.58 3.60 2.20
C ALA A 222 -23.77 4.47 1.77
N LYS A 223 -24.70 3.91 0.98
CA LYS A 223 -25.95 4.60 0.60
C LYS A 223 -26.79 4.93 1.84
N LEU A 224 -26.98 3.98 2.75
CA LEU A 224 -27.74 4.18 3.98
C LEU A 224 -27.14 5.30 4.85
N ARG A 225 -25.81 5.32 5.06
CA ARG A 225 -25.15 6.37 5.86
C ARG A 225 -25.33 7.75 5.23
N LEU A 226 -25.20 7.87 3.92
CA LEU A 226 -25.46 9.14 3.20
C LEU A 226 -26.93 9.58 3.36
N PHE A 227 -27.89 8.66 3.30
CA PHE A 227 -29.31 8.98 3.52
C PHE A 227 -29.60 9.40 4.95
N LEU A 228 -29.04 8.71 5.95
CA LEU A 228 -29.19 9.09 7.35
C LEU A 228 -28.58 10.46 7.62
N ALA A 229 -27.38 10.72 7.10
CA ALA A 229 -26.74 12.03 7.18
C ALA A 229 -27.58 13.15 6.53
N LEU A 230 -28.34 12.84 5.47
CA LEU A 230 -29.28 13.78 4.87
C LEU A 230 -30.50 14.03 5.78
N VAL A 231 -31.14 12.95 6.25
CA VAL A 231 -32.32 13.01 7.12
C VAL A 231 -32.04 13.73 8.44
N ALA A 232 -30.83 13.58 8.98
CA ALA A 232 -30.36 14.27 10.19
C ALA A 232 -30.43 15.81 10.11
N SER A 233 -30.51 16.40 8.92
CA SER A 233 -30.64 17.85 8.73
C SER A 233 -32.08 18.36 8.63
N ALA A 234 -33.09 17.49 8.78
CA ALA A 234 -34.48 17.91 8.89
C ALA A 234 -34.85 18.10 10.37
N GLU A 235 -35.45 19.24 10.71
CA GLU A 235 -35.90 19.55 12.07
C GLU A 235 -37.28 18.96 12.37
N SER A 236 -38.07 18.73 11.33
CA SER A 236 -39.43 18.21 11.44
C SER A 236 -39.79 17.27 10.29
N ARG A 237 -40.78 16.41 10.51
CA ARG A 237 -41.19 15.39 9.53
C ARG A 237 -41.67 15.98 8.20
N ASP A 238 -42.27 17.17 8.22
CA ASP A 238 -42.77 17.88 7.04
C ASP A 238 -41.67 18.49 6.17
N GLN A 239 -40.45 18.61 6.70
CA GLN A 239 -39.25 19.00 5.96
C GLN A 239 -38.60 17.82 5.22
N LEU A 240 -39.03 16.57 5.46
CA LEU A 240 -38.47 15.41 4.78
C LEU A 240 -38.93 15.35 3.33
N GLU A 241 -37.95 15.39 2.43
CA GLU A 241 -38.16 15.18 1.00
C GLU A 241 -37.91 13.72 0.60
N PRO A 242 -38.35 13.30 -0.60
CA PRO A 242 -37.92 12.03 -1.17
C PRO A 242 -36.39 11.93 -1.20
N LEU A 243 -35.89 10.77 -0.78
CA LEU A 243 -34.45 10.48 -0.74
C LEU A 243 -33.87 10.56 -2.17
N PRO A 244 -32.61 11.03 -2.30
CA PRO A 244 -31.97 11.12 -3.61
C PRO A 244 -31.67 9.75 -4.21
N ASN A 245 -31.76 9.66 -5.53
CA ASN A 245 -31.42 8.47 -6.28
C ASN A 245 -29.91 8.40 -6.54
N ILE A 246 -29.16 7.75 -5.63
CA ILE A 246 -27.69 7.59 -5.71
C ILE A 246 -27.20 6.20 -6.13
N GLU A 247 -28.11 5.33 -6.58
CA GLU A 247 -27.79 3.95 -7.00
C GLU A 247 -26.76 3.88 -8.14
N PHE A 248 -26.63 4.95 -8.93
CA PHE A 248 -25.67 5.06 -10.05
C PHE A 248 -24.43 5.91 -9.70
N ASN A 249 -24.31 6.35 -8.45
CA ASN A 249 -23.13 7.01 -7.91
C ASN A 249 -22.31 6.05 -7.06
N ILE A 250 -23.00 5.21 -6.28
CA ILE A 250 -22.40 4.21 -5.40
C ILE A 250 -22.70 2.82 -5.96
N LEU A 251 -21.69 2.15 -6.52
CA LEU A 251 -21.84 0.94 -7.32
C LEU A 251 -20.97 -0.20 -6.79
N SER A 252 -21.41 -1.44 -6.96
CA SER A 252 -20.57 -2.61 -6.67
C SER A 252 -19.78 -3.08 -7.89
N GLY A 253 -18.60 -3.62 -7.63
CA GLY A 253 -17.74 -4.28 -8.61
C GLY A 253 -16.26 -4.22 -8.24
N ASN A 254 -15.46 -5.09 -8.85
CA ASN A 254 -14.02 -5.14 -8.68
C ASN A 254 -13.36 -3.93 -9.34
N SER A 255 -13.06 -2.90 -8.56
CA SER A 255 -12.44 -1.65 -9.01
C SER A 255 -11.05 -1.82 -9.63
N LEU A 256 -10.36 -2.95 -9.36
CA LEU A 256 -9.04 -3.27 -9.90
C LEU A 256 -9.09 -4.08 -11.21
N ILE A 257 -10.22 -4.71 -11.55
CA ILE A 257 -10.38 -5.48 -12.79
C ILE A 257 -11.47 -4.85 -13.63
N GLY A 258 -11.14 -4.46 -14.86
CA GLY A 258 -12.09 -3.83 -15.76
C GLY A 258 -11.41 -2.92 -16.77
N LEU A 259 -12.22 -2.38 -17.67
CA LEU A 259 -11.75 -1.51 -18.74
C LEU A 259 -11.73 -0.06 -18.25
N ILE A 260 -10.53 0.51 -18.11
CA ILE A 260 -10.34 1.95 -17.80
C ILE A 260 -10.72 2.82 -19.01
N LYS A 261 -10.52 2.30 -20.22
CA LYS A 261 -10.92 2.92 -21.49
C LYS A 261 -11.60 1.87 -22.37
N VAL A 262 -12.55 2.30 -23.19
CA VAL A 262 -13.22 1.43 -24.15
C VAL A 262 -12.87 1.88 -25.56
N ASP A 263 -12.37 0.95 -26.38
CA ASP A 263 -12.30 1.15 -27.83
C ASP A 263 -13.70 0.94 -28.42
N SER A 264 -14.35 2.05 -28.77
CA SER A 264 -15.72 2.02 -29.33
C SER A 264 -15.78 1.26 -30.65
N ALA A 265 -14.72 1.28 -31.46
CA ALA A 265 -14.70 0.55 -32.73
C ALA A 265 -14.55 -0.97 -32.50
N ALA A 266 -13.81 -1.38 -31.48
CA ALA A 266 -13.78 -2.79 -31.06
C ALA A 266 -15.12 -3.24 -30.47
N PHE A 267 -15.75 -2.39 -29.66
CA PHE A 267 -17.10 -2.65 -29.12
C PHE A 267 -18.13 -2.82 -30.24
N ASP A 268 -18.17 -1.91 -31.21
CA ASP A 268 -19.16 -1.92 -32.29
C ASP A 268 -18.98 -3.13 -33.24
N LYS A 269 -17.78 -3.73 -33.29
CA LYS A 269 -17.51 -4.96 -34.06
C LYS A 269 -18.00 -6.22 -33.34
N GLN A 270 -18.13 -6.20 -32.02
CA GLN A 270 -18.60 -7.33 -31.24
C GLN A 270 -20.12 -7.45 -31.39
N HIS A 271 -20.58 -8.41 -32.18
CA HIS A 271 -22.02 -8.65 -32.36
C HIS A 271 -22.68 -8.99 -31.01
N LEU A 272 -23.70 -8.20 -30.63
CA LEU A 272 -24.61 -8.53 -29.54
C LEU A 272 -25.50 -9.70 -30.00
N PRO A 273 -25.54 -10.83 -29.28
CA PRO A 273 -26.61 -11.79 -29.50
C PRO A 273 -27.91 -11.12 -29.09
N ALA A 274 -28.88 -11.02 -30.00
CA ALA A 274 -30.23 -10.61 -29.64
C ALA A 274 -30.71 -11.51 -28.49
N GLY A 275 -31.17 -10.88 -27.39
CA GLY A 275 -31.75 -11.59 -26.27
C GLY A 275 -32.79 -12.59 -26.76
N LYS A 276 -32.57 -13.88 -26.47
CA LYS A 276 -33.59 -14.91 -26.72
C LYS A 276 -34.85 -14.50 -25.97
N GLN A 277 -35.87 -14.06 -26.68
CA GLN A 277 -37.22 -14.06 -26.14
C GLN A 277 -37.54 -15.51 -25.73
N ALA A 278 -37.71 -15.73 -24.43
CA ALA A 278 -38.05 -17.02 -23.88
C ALA A 278 -39.45 -17.43 -24.36
N HIS A 279 -39.53 -18.21 -25.44
CA HIS A 279 -40.75 -18.95 -25.73
C HIS A 279 -40.82 -20.17 -24.81
N LEU A 280 -41.58 -20.02 -23.73
CA LEU A 280 -41.94 -21.10 -22.82
C LEU A 280 -42.76 -22.16 -23.59
N LYS A 281 -42.10 -23.22 -24.10
CA LYS A 281 -42.81 -24.41 -24.57
C LYS A 281 -43.07 -25.33 -23.38
N LEU A 282 -44.29 -25.28 -22.87
CA LEU A 282 -44.84 -26.33 -22.02
C LEU A 282 -44.93 -27.63 -22.85
N LYS A 283 -44.21 -28.68 -22.45
CA LYS A 283 -44.49 -30.05 -22.86
C LYS A 283 -44.96 -30.84 -21.63
N GLY A 284 -46.21 -31.32 -21.71
CA GLY A 284 -46.76 -32.31 -20.79
C GLY A 284 -45.92 -33.58 -20.79
N GLY A 285 -45.86 -34.22 -19.62
CA GLY A 285 -44.90 -35.28 -19.33
C GLY A 285 -45.22 -36.65 -19.95
N GLN A 286 -44.20 -37.52 -19.90
CA GLN A 286 -44.23 -38.89 -19.37
C GLN A 286 -42.85 -39.54 -19.60
N GLY A 287 -42.28 -40.13 -18.53
CA GLY A 287 -41.49 -41.37 -18.62
C GLY A 287 -39.97 -41.30 -18.86
N ALA A 288 -39.24 -41.76 -17.83
CA ALA A 288 -38.05 -42.63 -17.84
C ALA A 288 -36.64 -42.07 -18.11
N GLU A 289 -35.71 -42.68 -17.35
CA GLU A 289 -34.30 -42.42 -17.12
C GLU A 289 -33.38 -42.65 -18.35
N LEU A 290 -32.30 -41.86 -18.44
CA LEU A 290 -30.88 -42.28 -18.49
C LEU A 290 -30.02 -41.14 -19.05
N GLY A 291 -29.05 -40.69 -18.26
CA GLY A 291 -28.13 -39.62 -18.60
C GLY A 291 -27.01 -40.08 -19.55
N PHE A 292 -26.90 -39.39 -20.68
CA PHE A 292 -25.68 -39.31 -21.50
C PHE A 292 -25.55 -37.85 -21.96
N ASP A 293 -24.46 -37.17 -21.55
CA ASP A 293 -24.05 -35.90 -22.14
C ASP A 293 -23.49 -36.16 -23.53
N VAL A 294 -24.25 -35.79 -24.56
CA VAL A 294 -23.79 -35.74 -25.95
C VAL A 294 -23.61 -34.27 -26.31
N GLU A 295 -22.36 -33.84 -26.50
CA GLU A 295 -22.05 -32.58 -27.19
C GLU A 295 -22.51 -32.70 -28.66
N ILE A 296 -23.71 -32.22 -28.95
CA ILE A 296 -24.16 -32.05 -30.34
C ILE A 296 -23.70 -30.67 -30.80
N SER A 297 -22.59 -30.61 -31.54
CA SER A 297 -22.20 -29.45 -32.33
C SER A 297 -23.14 -29.32 -33.54
N ILE A 298 -24.31 -28.70 -33.33
CA ILE A 298 -25.24 -28.35 -34.41
C ILE A 298 -24.70 -27.10 -35.11
N LYS A 299 -24.32 -27.21 -36.39
CA LYS A 299 -24.04 -26.03 -37.23
C LYS A 299 -25.31 -25.16 -37.29
N PRO A 300 -25.21 -23.84 -37.06
CA PRO A 300 -26.39 -22.97 -37.05
C PRO A 300 -27.12 -23.03 -38.40
N SER A 301 -28.43 -23.20 -38.33
CA SER A 301 -29.32 -23.24 -39.48
C SER A 301 -29.31 -21.90 -40.23
N GLN A 302 -29.72 -21.91 -41.50
CA GLN A 302 -29.77 -20.70 -42.33
C GLN A 302 -30.63 -19.58 -41.71
N LYS A 303 -31.73 -19.96 -41.03
CA LYS A 303 -32.59 -19.03 -40.28
C LYS A 303 -31.92 -18.44 -39.04
N GLU A 304 -31.08 -19.19 -38.34
CA GLU A 304 -30.32 -18.67 -37.20
C GLU A 304 -29.23 -17.70 -37.66
N LYS A 305 -28.57 -17.98 -38.80
CA LYS A 305 -27.62 -17.04 -39.41
C LYS A 305 -28.30 -15.77 -39.93
N GLU A 306 -29.49 -15.87 -40.52
CA GLU A 306 -30.29 -14.71 -40.91
C GLU A 306 -30.78 -13.91 -39.69
N ALA A 307 -31.21 -14.56 -38.61
CA ALA A 307 -31.61 -13.89 -37.38
C ALA A 307 -30.42 -13.20 -36.68
N GLU A 308 -29.25 -13.83 -36.67
CA GLU A 308 -28.00 -13.27 -36.13
C GLU A 308 -27.51 -12.09 -37.00
N PHE A 309 -27.65 -12.18 -38.33
CA PHE A 309 -27.38 -11.08 -39.27
C PHE A 309 -28.36 -9.91 -39.11
N LEU A 310 -29.67 -10.17 -39.01
CA LEU A 310 -30.68 -9.13 -38.76
C LEU A 310 -30.52 -8.51 -37.36
N ALA A 311 -30.15 -9.29 -36.35
CA ALA A 311 -29.79 -8.78 -35.02
C ALA A 311 -28.54 -7.89 -35.05
N SER A 312 -27.54 -8.24 -35.88
CA SER A 312 -26.32 -7.44 -36.08
C SER A 312 -26.58 -6.11 -36.78
N LEU A 313 -27.65 -6.01 -37.58
CA LEU A 313 -28.14 -4.75 -38.16
C LEU A 313 -28.84 -3.85 -37.11
N HIS A 314 -29.24 -4.41 -35.97
CA HIS A 314 -29.96 -3.74 -34.89
C HIS A 314 -29.13 -3.56 -33.59
N SER A 315 -27.89 -4.02 -33.52
CA SER A 315 -27.03 -3.79 -32.35
C SER A 315 -26.69 -2.30 -32.24
N LYS A 316 -27.11 -1.67 -31.15
CA LYS A 316 -26.79 -0.28 -30.86
C LYS A 316 -25.27 -0.09 -30.75
N LYS A 317 -24.77 0.99 -31.33
CA LYS A 317 -23.36 1.37 -31.19
C LYS A 317 -23.05 1.76 -29.75
N TYR A 318 -21.79 1.66 -29.35
CA TYR A 318 -21.32 2.02 -28.00
C TYR A 318 -21.80 3.42 -27.59
N GLY A 319 -21.61 4.42 -28.45
CA GLY A 319 -22.03 5.80 -28.17
C GLY A 319 -23.55 5.97 -28.01
N GLU A 320 -24.35 5.19 -28.75
CA GLU A 320 -25.82 5.22 -28.64
C GLU A 320 -26.31 4.57 -27.34
N LEU A 321 -25.69 3.44 -26.96
CA LEU A 321 -25.96 2.78 -25.68
C LEU A 321 -25.63 3.70 -24.51
N LEU A 322 -24.47 4.37 -24.59
CA LEU A 322 -24.00 5.28 -23.55
C LEU A 322 -24.92 6.49 -23.41
N ALA A 323 -25.29 7.13 -24.52
CA ALA A 323 -26.21 8.26 -24.53
C ALA A 323 -27.59 7.87 -23.97
N GLU A 324 -28.11 6.70 -24.35
CA GLU A 324 -29.39 6.21 -23.82
C GLU A 324 -29.31 5.86 -22.33
N LYS A 325 -28.22 5.22 -21.88
CA LYS A 325 -27.94 4.94 -20.46
C LYS A 325 -27.95 6.25 -19.66
N ASN A 326 -27.17 7.24 -20.09
CA ASN A 326 -27.05 8.53 -19.40
C ASN A 326 -28.38 9.30 -19.39
N ARG A 327 -29.11 9.30 -20.51
CA ARG A 327 -30.45 9.90 -20.57
C ARG A 327 -31.40 9.27 -19.55
N ARG A 328 -31.42 7.94 -19.44
CA ARG A 328 -32.29 7.24 -18.48
C ARG A 328 -31.85 7.45 -17.04
N ILE A 329 -30.55 7.48 -16.75
CA ILE A 329 -30.02 7.82 -15.43
C ILE A 329 -30.44 9.23 -15.04
N ALA A 330 -30.33 10.21 -15.95
CA ALA A 330 -30.78 11.58 -15.71
C ALA A 330 -32.29 11.65 -15.40
N LEU A 331 -33.12 10.94 -16.17
CA LEU A 331 -34.55 10.81 -15.90
C LEU A 331 -34.83 10.18 -14.54
N TYR A 332 -34.10 9.11 -14.19
CA TYR A 332 -34.21 8.43 -12.90
C TYR A 332 -33.85 9.36 -11.74
N LYS A 333 -32.78 10.16 -11.87
CA LYS A 333 -32.36 11.13 -10.86
C LYS A 333 -33.38 12.27 -10.65
N GLN A 334 -34.11 12.66 -11.70
CA GLN A 334 -35.07 13.77 -11.66
C GLN A 334 -36.49 13.35 -11.26
N ALA A 335 -36.84 12.07 -11.39
CA ALA A 335 -38.19 11.59 -11.11
C ALA A 335 -38.50 11.56 -9.60
N THR A 336 -39.51 12.32 -9.18
CA THR A 336 -39.89 12.52 -7.76
C THR A 336 -41.31 12.07 -7.41
N ALA A 337 -42.13 11.63 -8.38
CA ALA A 337 -43.59 11.58 -8.20
C ALA A 337 -44.29 10.21 -8.34
N TYR A 338 -43.73 9.22 -9.07
CA TYR A 338 -44.41 7.91 -9.27
C TYR A 338 -43.45 6.71 -9.19
N ILE A 339 -43.74 5.78 -8.27
CA ILE A 339 -42.93 4.60 -7.97
C ILE A 339 -42.91 3.60 -9.15
N GLU A 340 -44.05 3.40 -9.83
CA GLU A 340 -44.15 2.46 -10.96
C GLU A 340 -43.28 2.88 -12.15
N ASP A 341 -43.22 4.19 -12.44
CA ASP A 341 -42.36 4.75 -13.49
C ASP A 341 -40.87 4.59 -13.15
N LEU A 342 -40.49 4.81 -11.89
CA LEU A 342 -39.10 4.67 -11.44
C LEU A 342 -38.59 3.22 -11.55
N VAL A 343 -39.42 2.24 -11.21
CA VAL A 343 -39.07 0.81 -11.35
C VAL A 343 -38.88 0.44 -12.81
N SER A 344 -39.75 0.94 -13.70
CA SER A 344 -39.65 0.70 -15.14
C SER A 344 -38.37 1.33 -15.73
N VAL A 345 -38.09 2.59 -15.38
CA VAL A 345 -36.87 3.29 -15.81
C VAL A 345 -35.63 2.55 -15.31
N LYS A 346 -35.58 2.16 -14.04
CA LYS A 346 -34.47 1.40 -13.44
C LYS A 346 -34.25 0.06 -14.16
N ARG A 347 -35.32 -0.72 -14.38
CA ARG A 347 -35.23 -1.99 -15.12
C ARG A 347 -34.67 -1.79 -16.52
N GLY A 348 -35.08 -0.70 -17.18
CA GLY A 348 -34.55 -0.31 -18.48
C GLY A 348 -33.06 0.05 -18.46
N ILE A 349 -32.58 0.72 -17.41
CA ILE A 349 -31.15 1.02 -17.22
C ILE A 349 -30.37 -0.28 -17.03
N GLU A 350 -30.82 -1.15 -16.12
CA GLU A 350 -30.16 -2.43 -15.84
C GLU A 350 -30.10 -3.34 -17.07
N GLN A 351 -31.15 -3.36 -17.89
CA GLN A 351 -31.14 -4.08 -19.15
C GLN A 351 -30.02 -3.58 -20.08
N ILE A 352 -29.92 -2.26 -20.28
CA ILE A 352 -28.86 -1.65 -21.12
C ILE A 352 -27.47 -1.95 -20.54
N LYS A 353 -27.30 -1.85 -19.21
CA LYS A 353 -26.05 -2.19 -18.54
C LYS A 353 -25.67 -3.65 -18.76
N ASN A 354 -26.61 -4.58 -18.64
CA ASN A 354 -26.36 -6.01 -18.85
C ASN A 354 -25.97 -6.32 -20.31
N GLU A 355 -26.63 -5.69 -21.28
CA GLU A 355 -26.29 -5.79 -22.70
C GLU A 355 -24.86 -5.28 -22.97
N ALA A 356 -24.52 -4.10 -22.45
CA ALA A 356 -23.19 -3.54 -22.61
C ALA A 356 -22.10 -4.36 -21.89
N ARG A 357 -22.32 -4.77 -20.64
CA ARG A 357 -21.40 -5.60 -19.85
C ARG A 357 -21.11 -6.92 -20.54
N ALA A 358 -22.06 -7.51 -21.25
CA ALA A 358 -21.82 -8.73 -22.02
C ALA A 358 -20.76 -8.53 -23.13
N VAL A 359 -20.73 -7.37 -23.77
CA VAL A 359 -19.72 -7.01 -24.79
C VAL A 359 -18.41 -6.59 -24.14
N LEU A 360 -18.45 -5.74 -23.11
CA LEU A 360 -17.26 -5.26 -22.39
C LEU A 360 -16.48 -6.42 -21.76
N ASN A 361 -17.16 -7.44 -21.23
CA ASN A 361 -16.52 -8.64 -20.73
C ASN A 361 -15.84 -9.47 -21.82
N LYS A 362 -16.34 -9.46 -23.05
CA LYS A 362 -15.67 -10.12 -24.18
C LYS A 362 -14.42 -9.34 -24.60
N LEU A 363 -14.47 -8.01 -24.61
CA LEU A 363 -13.28 -7.19 -24.85
C LEU A 363 -12.22 -7.40 -23.78
N LEU A 364 -12.61 -7.44 -22.51
CA LEU A 364 -11.70 -7.76 -21.41
C LEU A 364 -11.13 -9.18 -21.56
N LEU A 365 -11.95 -10.17 -21.96
CA LEU A 365 -11.47 -11.53 -22.26
C LEU A 365 -10.41 -11.52 -23.38
N GLU A 366 -10.59 -10.72 -24.42
CA GLU A 366 -9.61 -10.56 -25.50
C GLU A 366 -8.30 -9.95 -24.99
N ASP A 367 -8.35 -9.01 -24.03
CA ASP A 367 -7.15 -8.48 -23.37
C ASP A 367 -6.39 -9.58 -22.60
N PHE A 368 -7.10 -10.41 -21.84
CA PHE A 368 -6.50 -11.56 -21.16
C PHE A 368 -5.84 -12.52 -22.16
N HIS A 369 -6.49 -12.80 -23.29
CA HIS A 369 -5.92 -13.67 -24.34
C HIS A 369 -4.71 -13.03 -25.03
N ARG A 370 -4.76 -11.72 -25.31
CA ARG A 370 -3.66 -10.96 -25.92
C ARG A 370 -2.40 -10.96 -25.06
N LEU A 371 -2.59 -10.92 -23.73
CA LEU A 371 -1.51 -11.02 -22.74
C LEU A 371 -1.04 -12.46 -22.51
N GLY A 372 -1.64 -13.46 -23.18
CA GLY A 372 -1.29 -14.87 -23.03
C GLY A 372 -1.62 -15.45 -21.66
N ILE A 373 -2.64 -14.90 -20.97
CA ILE A 373 -3.00 -15.34 -19.63
C ILE A 373 -3.88 -16.60 -19.71
N GLU A 374 -3.45 -17.64 -18.99
CA GLU A 374 -4.15 -18.92 -18.87
C GLU A 374 -4.79 -19.07 -17.49
N PHE A 375 -5.90 -19.81 -17.41
CA PHE A 375 -6.49 -20.22 -16.15
C PHE A 375 -5.73 -21.43 -15.62
N HIS A 376 -5.25 -21.36 -14.38
CA HIS A 376 -4.58 -22.48 -13.72
C HIS A 376 -5.54 -23.08 -12.70
N GLN A 377 -6.14 -24.21 -13.06
CA GLN A 377 -7.06 -24.94 -12.20
C GLN A 377 -6.26 -25.79 -11.22
N ALA A 378 -6.44 -25.54 -9.93
CA ALA A 378 -5.85 -26.37 -8.88
C ALA A 378 -6.45 -27.78 -8.92
N THR A 379 -5.61 -28.79 -8.72
CA THR A 379 -6.01 -30.20 -8.75
C THR A 379 -5.66 -30.88 -7.43
N TRP A 380 -6.19 -32.07 -7.21
CA TRP A 380 -5.84 -32.90 -6.05
C TRP A 380 -4.95 -34.09 -6.44
N ASP A 381 -3.87 -34.31 -5.70
CA ASP A 381 -3.08 -35.55 -5.80
C ASP A 381 -3.55 -36.53 -4.71
N ALA A 382 -4.42 -37.47 -5.11
CA ALA A 382 -4.95 -38.49 -4.21
C ALA A 382 -3.89 -39.44 -3.64
N LYS A 383 -2.74 -39.62 -4.31
CA LYS A 383 -1.66 -40.48 -3.81
C LYS A 383 -0.88 -39.81 -2.69
N LYS A 384 -0.68 -38.50 -2.80
CA LYS A 384 0.04 -37.71 -1.78
C LYS A 384 -0.88 -37.12 -0.72
N GLY A 385 -2.19 -37.07 -0.96
CA GLY A 385 -3.13 -36.42 -0.07
C GLY A 385 -2.90 -34.91 0.04
N THR A 386 -2.46 -34.28 -1.05
CA THR A 386 -2.09 -32.85 -1.12
C THR A 386 -2.48 -32.26 -2.47
N GLU A 387 -2.35 -30.94 -2.62
CA GLU A 387 -2.58 -30.24 -3.88
C GLU A 387 -1.64 -30.75 -4.99
N GLY A 388 -2.20 -31.04 -6.15
CA GLY A 388 -1.50 -31.54 -7.34
C GLY A 388 -0.97 -30.43 -8.24
N LYS A 389 -0.39 -30.84 -9.38
CA LYS A 389 0.08 -29.90 -10.41
C LYS A 389 -1.12 -29.24 -11.09
N PRO A 390 -1.22 -27.89 -11.11
CA PRO A 390 -2.34 -27.20 -11.73
C PRO A 390 -2.49 -27.54 -13.22
N GLU A 391 -3.74 -27.72 -13.65
CA GLU A 391 -4.10 -27.88 -15.06
C GLU A 391 -4.33 -26.52 -15.72
N LYS A 392 -3.67 -26.30 -16.85
CA LYS A 392 -3.78 -25.04 -17.58
C LYS A 392 -4.84 -25.15 -18.66
N ARG A 393 -5.75 -24.16 -18.70
CA ARG A 393 -6.75 -24.03 -19.76
C ARG A 393 -6.89 -22.57 -20.18
N ARG A 394 -7.47 -22.35 -21.37
CA ARG A 394 -7.80 -21.00 -21.83
C ARG A 394 -8.85 -20.37 -20.91
N ILE A 395 -8.69 -19.08 -20.63
CA ILE A 395 -9.68 -18.29 -19.89
C ILE A 395 -10.95 -18.17 -20.72
N THR A 396 -12.10 -18.30 -20.06
CA THR A 396 -13.43 -18.23 -20.64
C THR A 396 -14.17 -16.98 -20.16
N LEU A 397 -15.29 -16.66 -20.81
CA LEU A 397 -16.14 -15.55 -20.38
C LEU A 397 -16.74 -15.77 -18.97
N LYS A 398 -16.93 -17.04 -18.56
CA LYS A 398 -17.40 -17.36 -17.20
C LYS A 398 -16.36 -16.94 -16.15
N ASP A 399 -15.09 -17.18 -16.44
CA ASP A 399 -13.99 -16.79 -15.55
C ASP A 399 -13.92 -15.27 -15.39
N ILE A 400 -14.04 -14.52 -16.50
CA ILE A 400 -14.08 -13.05 -16.47
C ILE A 400 -15.27 -12.53 -15.65
N LYS A 401 -16.46 -13.10 -15.85
CA LYS A 401 -17.65 -12.72 -15.06
C LYS A 401 -17.48 -12.99 -13.58
N ALA A 402 -16.77 -14.06 -13.19
CA ALA A 402 -16.52 -14.39 -11.80
C ALA A 402 -15.59 -13.38 -11.09
N LEU A 403 -14.86 -12.54 -11.84
CA LEU A 403 -14.03 -11.47 -11.28
C LEU A 403 -14.83 -10.20 -10.96
N ASP A 404 -16.12 -10.17 -11.31
CA ASP A 404 -17.03 -9.02 -11.20
C ASP A 404 -16.43 -7.69 -11.68
N PRO A 405 -15.97 -7.60 -12.94
CA PRO A 405 -15.17 -6.48 -13.41
C PRO A 405 -15.95 -5.15 -13.44
N PHE A 406 -15.34 -4.10 -12.89
CA PHE A 406 -15.87 -2.75 -12.95
C PHE A 406 -15.33 -1.98 -14.18
N HIS A 407 -16.15 -1.87 -15.21
CA HIS A 407 -15.78 -1.15 -16.45
C HIS A 407 -15.92 0.37 -16.30
N TRP A 408 -14.90 1.01 -15.70
CA TRP A 408 -14.83 2.44 -15.40
C TRP A 408 -15.31 3.37 -16.52
N ALA A 409 -14.79 3.20 -17.74
CA ALA A 409 -15.16 4.06 -18.87
C ALA A 409 -16.62 3.90 -19.34
N TYR A 410 -17.32 2.85 -18.90
CA TYR A 410 -18.75 2.67 -19.16
C TYR A 410 -19.61 3.11 -17.98
N GLU A 411 -19.25 2.75 -16.74
CA GLU A 411 -20.08 3.06 -15.57
C GLU A 411 -20.05 4.57 -15.26
N PHE A 412 -18.86 5.19 -15.30
CA PHE A 412 -18.65 6.62 -15.04
C PHE A 412 -18.10 7.36 -16.27
N ASP A 413 -18.69 7.12 -17.44
CA ASP A 413 -18.22 7.69 -18.71
C ASP A 413 -18.16 9.22 -18.73
N GLU A 414 -19.13 9.89 -18.10
CA GLU A 414 -19.14 11.35 -18.06
C GLU A 414 -17.90 11.91 -17.35
N VAL A 415 -17.42 11.20 -16.33
CA VAL A 415 -16.23 11.61 -15.57
C VAL A 415 -14.96 11.11 -16.24
N ILE A 416 -14.89 9.82 -16.57
CA ILE A 416 -13.70 9.18 -17.11
C ILE A 416 -13.43 9.58 -18.57
N ALA A 417 -14.43 9.44 -19.45
CA ALA A 417 -14.25 9.65 -20.89
C ALA A 417 -14.34 11.13 -21.28
N ASN A 418 -15.28 11.89 -20.72
CA ASN A 418 -15.50 13.29 -21.13
C ASN A 418 -14.65 14.29 -20.34
N ARG A 419 -14.42 14.05 -19.04
CA ARG A 419 -13.62 14.96 -18.18
C ARG A 419 -12.18 14.47 -17.97
N GLY A 420 -11.86 13.25 -18.42
CA GLY A 420 -10.52 12.67 -18.34
C GLY A 420 -10.18 12.07 -16.98
N GLY A 421 -11.15 11.93 -16.07
CA GLY A 421 -10.98 11.39 -14.72
C GLY A 421 -11.69 12.21 -13.64
N PHE A 422 -11.63 11.70 -12.41
CA PHE A 422 -12.19 12.35 -11.21
C PHE A 422 -11.34 13.54 -10.76
N ASP A 423 -11.99 14.57 -10.19
CA ASP A 423 -11.32 15.77 -9.68
C ASP A 423 -10.49 15.46 -8.42
N ALA A 424 -11.03 14.62 -7.53
CA ALA A 424 -10.28 14.08 -6.43
C ALA A 424 -10.68 12.65 -6.05
N ILE A 425 -9.72 11.96 -5.45
CA ILE A 425 -9.90 10.64 -4.85
C ILE A 425 -9.52 10.73 -3.38
N ILE A 426 -10.38 10.21 -2.51
CA ILE A 426 -10.11 10.10 -1.07
C ILE A 426 -10.46 8.68 -0.64
N THR A 427 -9.47 7.90 -0.17
CA THR A 427 -9.68 6.46 0.04
C THR A 427 -8.72 5.82 1.03
N ASN A 428 -9.18 4.74 1.65
CA ASN A 428 -8.37 3.80 2.43
C ASN A 428 -8.55 2.40 1.83
N PRO A 429 -7.72 2.01 0.83
CA PRO A 429 -7.85 0.71 0.19
C PRO A 429 -7.39 -0.43 1.11
N PRO A 430 -7.75 -1.68 0.77
CA PRO A 430 -7.25 -2.86 1.47
C PRO A 430 -5.72 -2.98 1.43
N TRP A 431 -5.13 -3.54 2.48
CA TRP A 431 -3.67 -3.59 2.72
C TRP A 431 -3.04 -4.98 2.52
N GLU A 432 -3.85 -5.98 2.18
CA GLU A 432 -3.48 -7.38 2.13
C GLU A 432 -2.58 -7.72 0.94
N ASN A 433 -1.78 -8.77 1.12
CA ASN A 433 -1.10 -9.41 0.00
C ASN A 433 -2.12 -10.20 -0.82
N PHE A 434 -2.10 -10.05 -2.13
CA PHE A 434 -2.96 -10.81 -3.03
C PHE A 434 -2.39 -12.21 -3.26
N LYS A 435 -2.68 -13.11 -2.32
CA LYS A 435 -2.33 -14.54 -2.37
C LYS A 435 -3.32 -15.38 -1.55
N PRO A 436 -3.44 -16.69 -1.84
CA PRO A 436 -4.23 -17.58 -1.00
C PRO A 436 -3.74 -17.58 0.45
N ASP A 437 -4.64 -17.45 1.41
CA ASP A 437 -4.37 -17.63 2.83
C ASP A 437 -5.12 -18.86 3.34
N ALA A 438 -4.40 -19.96 3.49
CA ALA A 438 -5.00 -21.24 3.90
C ALA A 438 -5.60 -21.16 5.31
N LYS A 439 -4.93 -20.49 6.27
CA LYS A 439 -5.44 -20.42 7.64
C LYS A 439 -6.74 -19.63 7.70
N GLU A 440 -6.80 -18.52 6.96
CA GLU A 440 -8.01 -17.71 6.85
C GLU A 440 -9.17 -18.47 6.20
N PHE A 441 -8.89 -19.23 5.14
CA PHE A 441 -9.88 -20.08 4.50
C PHE A 441 -10.45 -21.12 5.48
N PHE A 442 -9.59 -21.95 6.08
CA PHE A 442 -10.02 -23.06 6.94
C PHE A 442 -10.61 -22.61 8.28
N GLN A 443 -10.26 -21.42 8.79
CA GLN A 443 -10.86 -20.85 9.99
C GLN A 443 -12.39 -20.64 9.85
N LYS A 444 -12.92 -20.48 8.63
CA LYS A 444 -14.37 -20.35 8.38
C LYS A 444 -15.11 -21.68 8.52
N HIS A 445 -14.39 -22.79 8.39
CA HIS A 445 -14.95 -24.13 8.38
C HIS A 445 -14.63 -24.92 9.66
N SER A 446 -13.71 -24.43 10.51
CA SER A 446 -13.35 -25.07 11.78
C SER A 446 -12.96 -24.05 12.84
N GLU A 447 -13.65 -24.09 13.99
CA GLU A 447 -13.31 -23.28 15.18
C GLU A 447 -11.94 -23.62 15.77
N ALA A 448 -11.39 -24.81 15.47
CA ALA A 448 -10.06 -25.22 15.90
C ALA A 448 -8.94 -24.46 15.17
N VAL A 449 -9.21 -23.99 13.95
CA VAL A 449 -8.23 -23.27 13.14
C VAL A 449 -8.23 -21.80 13.54
N THR A 450 -7.07 -21.29 13.94
CA THR A 450 -6.90 -19.87 14.28
C THR A 450 -5.73 -19.26 13.51
N LYS A 451 -6.00 -18.27 12.66
CA LYS A 451 -5.00 -17.62 11.78
C LYS A 451 -3.76 -17.14 12.54
N ASN A 452 -3.96 -16.45 13.66
CA ASN A 452 -2.90 -15.74 14.37
C ASN A 452 -2.28 -16.52 15.55
N ALA A 453 -2.91 -17.59 16.04
CA ALA A 453 -2.48 -18.29 17.25
C ALA A 453 -2.02 -19.74 17.02
N MET A 454 -2.39 -20.35 15.89
CA MET A 454 -2.04 -21.74 15.58
C MET A 454 -0.64 -21.85 14.96
N ARG A 455 0.17 -22.81 15.43
CA ARG A 455 1.47 -23.12 14.79
C ARG A 455 1.24 -23.72 13.41
N LEU A 456 2.23 -23.58 12.53
CA LEU A 456 2.11 -24.06 11.15
C LEU A 456 1.96 -25.59 11.10
N GLU A 457 2.72 -26.31 11.92
CA GLU A 457 2.68 -27.79 12.00
C GLU A 457 1.28 -28.28 12.41
N ASP A 458 0.75 -27.75 13.52
CA ASP A 458 -0.60 -28.08 14.01
C ASP A 458 -1.67 -27.75 12.95
N PHE A 459 -1.51 -26.64 12.24
CA PHE A 459 -2.44 -26.23 11.18
C PHE A 459 -2.42 -27.20 9.99
N GLU A 460 -1.25 -27.63 9.52
CA GLU A 460 -1.17 -28.57 8.40
C GLU A 460 -1.76 -29.93 8.75
N GLU A 461 -1.62 -30.39 9.99
CA GLU A 461 -2.28 -31.61 10.49
C GLU A 461 -3.81 -31.47 10.49
N GLU A 462 -4.34 -30.38 11.05
CA GLU A 462 -5.78 -30.10 11.09
C GLU A 462 -6.36 -29.93 9.68
N LYS A 463 -5.68 -29.17 8.82
CA LYS A 463 -6.03 -29.00 7.40
C LYS A 463 -6.12 -30.36 6.71
N ALA A 464 -5.13 -31.22 6.88
CA ALA A 464 -5.12 -32.56 6.28
C ALA A 464 -6.30 -33.41 6.79
N ALA A 465 -6.64 -33.31 8.07
CA ALA A 465 -7.79 -34.00 8.66
C ALA A 465 -9.13 -33.50 8.08
N LEU A 466 -9.30 -32.17 7.98
CA LEU A 466 -10.51 -31.53 7.43
C LEU A 466 -10.70 -31.90 5.96
N ILE A 467 -9.67 -31.73 5.12
CA ILE A 467 -9.72 -32.04 3.68
C ILE A 467 -9.98 -33.54 3.42
N LYS A 468 -9.46 -34.42 4.28
CA LYS A 468 -9.70 -35.87 4.14
C LYS A 468 -11.12 -36.26 4.50
N LYS A 469 -11.73 -35.56 5.45
CA LYS A 469 -13.07 -35.84 5.96
C LYS A 469 -14.17 -35.30 5.05
N ASP A 470 -13.93 -34.15 4.43
CA ASP A 470 -14.94 -33.42 3.67
C ASP A 470 -14.45 -33.15 2.23
N SER A 471 -15.05 -33.86 1.27
CA SER A 471 -14.73 -33.69 -0.15
C SER A 471 -15.28 -32.39 -0.73
N GLU A 472 -16.39 -31.85 -0.20
CA GLU A 472 -16.95 -30.58 -0.67
C GLU A 472 -16.02 -29.44 -0.25
N LEU A 473 -15.56 -29.44 1.01
CA LEU A 473 -14.56 -28.49 1.50
C LEU A 473 -13.26 -28.52 0.69
N ARG A 474 -12.83 -29.73 0.27
CA ARG A 474 -11.66 -29.88 -0.61
C ARG A 474 -11.89 -29.21 -1.96
N ASP A 475 -13.05 -29.42 -2.57
CA ASP A 475 -13.37 -28.85 -3.88
C ASP A 475 -13.52 -27.32 -3.79
N GLU A 476 -14.09 -26.81 -2.69
CA GLU A 476 -14.10 -25.37 -2.36
C GLU A 476 -12.69 -24.79 -2.21
N TRP A 477 -11.79 -25.50 -1.51
CA TRP A 477 -10.39 -25.10 -1.38
C TRP A 477 -9.67 -25.03 -2.73
N LEU A 478 -9.86 -26.03 -3.59
CA LEU A 478 -9.28 -26.03 -4.94
C LEU A 478 -9.87 -24.93 -5.83
N ALA A 479 -11.18 -24.64 -5.71
CA ALA A 479 -11.82 -23.54 -6.39
C ALA A 479 -11.26 -22.18 -5.92
N TYR A 480 -11.08 -22.00 -4.61
CA TYR A 480 -10.43 -20.83 -4.02
C TYR A 480 -9.00 -20.65 -4.57
N LEU A 481 -8.18 -21.69 -4.54
CA LEU A 481 -6.82 -21.65 -5.11
C LEU A 481 -6.80 -21.29 -6.60
N SER A 482 -7.77 -21.78 -7.37
CA SER A 482 -7.86 -21.53 -8.82
C SER A 482 -8.19 -20.07 -9.17
N GLY A 483 -8.75 -19.31 -8.22
CA GLY A 483 -9.12 -17.90 -8.39
C GLY A 483 -7.94 -16.94 -8.52
N PHE A 484 -6.75 -17.29 -8.03
CA PHE A 484 -5.62 -16.35 -7.91
C PHE A 484 -4.69 -16.28 -9.12
N PRO A 485 -4.27 -17.39 -9.77
CA PRO A 485 -3.15 -17.35 -10.71
C PRO A 485 -3.35 -16.43 -11.91
N HIS A 486 -4.53 -16.48 -12.53
CA HIS A 486 -4.84 -15.67 -13.73
C HIS A 486 -5.03 -14.19 -13.39
N VAL A 487 -5.56 -13.87 -12.21
CA VAL A 487 -5.66 -12.49 -11.69
C VAL A 487 -4.28 -11.94 -11.34
N ASN A 488 -3.40 -12.75 -10.74
CA ASN A 488 -2.02 -12.38 -10.46
C ASN A 488 -1.26 -12.05 -11.76
N LEU A 489 -1.44 -12.87 -12.80
CA LEU A 489 -0.87 -12.62 -14.12
C LEU A 489 -1.45 -11.35 -14.77
N TRP A 490 -2.74 -11.06 -14.59
CA TRP A 490 -3.33 -9.79 -15.04
C TRP A 490 -2.64 -8.60 -14.39
N PHE A 491 -2.52 -8.59 -13.05
CA PHE A 491 -1.86 -7.51 -12.32
C PHE A 491 -0.36 -7.35 -12.65
N ARG A 492 0.30 -8.37 -13.18
CA ARG A 492 1.70 -8.29 -13.60
C ARG A 492 1.91 -7.83 -15.04
N ASN A 493 0.91 -8.03 -15.90
CA ASN A 493 1.07 -7.91 -17.35
C ASN A 493 0.18 -6.82 -17.98
N ALA A 494 -0.93 -6.45 -17.34
CA ALA A 494 -1.82 -5.41 -17.84
C ALA A 494 -1.12 -4.04 -17.79
N ALA A 495 -1.30 -3.23 -18.84
CA ALA A 495 -0.63 -1.94 -18.97
C ALA A 495 -0.95 -0.96 -17.83
N GLN A 496 -2.14 -1.06 -17.24
CA GLN A 496 -2.55 -0.23 -16.09
C GLN A 496 -1.83 -0.57 -14.78
N TYR A 497 -1.07 -1.68 -14.75
CA TYR A 497 -0.30 -2.15 -13.59
C TYR A 497 1.18 -2.30 -13.92
N ALA A 498 1.68 -1.44 -14.82
CA ALA A 498 3.06 -1.47 -15.29
C ALA A 498 4.09 -1.28 -14.15
N ASN A 499 3.68 -0.66 -13.04
CA ASN A 499 4.55 -0.35 -11.91
C ASN A 499 4.53 -1.39 -10.79
N GLN A 500 3.92 -2.56 -11.00
CA GLN A 500 3.86 -3.64 -9.98
C GLN A 500 5.07 -4.60 -10.01
N THR A 501 5.94 -4.49 -11.00
CA THR A 501 7.15 -5.31 -11.11
C THR A 501 8.38 -4.45 -10.91
N ALA A 502 9.08 -4.62 -9.78
CA ALA A 502 10.32 -3.91 -9.51
C ALA A 502 11.42 -4.30 -10.50
N ILE A 503 12.19 -3.33 -10.99
CA ILE A 503 13.41 -3.55 -11.77
C ILE A 503 14.56 -3.01 -10.95
N ILE A 504 15.43 -3.91 -10.46
CA ILE A 504 16.57 -3.57 -9.62
C ILE A 504 17.82 -4.04 -10.36
N ASN A 505 18.77 -3.14 -10.61
CA ASN A 505 20.01 -3.43 -11.34
C ASN A 505 19.74 -4.08 -12.71
N GLY A 506 18.70 -3.61 -13.42
CA GLY A 506 18.28 -4.15 -14.72
C GLY A 506 17.62 -5.52 -14.67
N ARG A 507 17.35 -6.09 -13.48
CA ARG A 507 16.69 -7.40 -13.31
C ARG A 507 15.30 -7.21 -12.72
N LYS A 508 14.31 -7.94 -13.27
CA LYS A 508 12.98 -8.01 -12.68
C LYS A 508 13.05 -8.72 -11.33
N ALA A 509 12.67 -8.02 -10.27
CA ALA A 509 12.49 -8.57 -8.94
C ALA A 509 11.00 -8.86 -8.73
N THR A 510 10.66 -10.14 -8.68
CA THR A 510 9.29 -10.58 -8.39
C THR A 510 9.04 -10.50 -6.89
N THR A 511 8.19 -9.58 -6.47
CA THR A 511 7.66 -9.54 -5.09
C THR A 511 6.22 -10.05 -5.05
N ASP A 512 5.74 -10.34 -3.85
CA ASP A 512 4.30 -10.57 -3.60
C ASP A 512 3.51 -9.32 -4.04
N LEU A 513 2.36 -9.54 -4.69
CA LEU A 513 1.42 -8.47 -5.02
C LEU A 513 0.69 -8.04 -3.75
N ASN A 514 0.42 -6.75 -3.64
CA ASN A 514 -0.32 -6.19 -2.52
C ASN A 514 -1.41 -5.23 -3.04
N LEU A 515 -2.60 -5.31 -2.46
CA LEU A 515 -3.75 -4.53 -2.92
C LEU A 515 -3.53 -3.03 -2.81
N TYR A 516 -2.92 -2.51 -1.74
CA TYR A 516 -2.69 -1.06 -1.60
C TYR A 516 -1.79 -0.52 -2.72
N LYS A 517 -0.84 -1.35 -3.20
CA LYS A 517 0.08 -1.01 -4.31
C LYS A 517 -0.66 -0.92 -5.64
N LEU A 518 -1.62 -1.81 -5.86
CA LEU A 518 -2.50 -1.78 -7.04
C LEU A 518 -3.43 -0.57 -6.99
N PHE A 519 -4.04 -0.29 -5.85
CA PHE A 519 -4.89 0.90 -5.66
C PHE A 519 -4.10 2.21 -5.81
N THR A 520 -2.87 2.28 -5.32
CA THR A 520 -2.01 3.46 -5.50
C THR A 520 -1.80 3.78 -6.99
N GLU A 521 -1.59 2.77 -7.83
CA GLU A 521 -1.48 2.97 -9.29
C GLU A 521 -2.84 3.22 -9.95
N GLN A 522 -3.90 2.55 -9.49
CA GLN A 522 -5.25 2.72 -10.02
C GLN A 522 -5.79 4.14 -9.77
N THR A 523 -5.58 4.71 -8.58
CA THR A 523 -6.02 6.08 -8.25
C THR A 523 -5.43 7.11 -9.21
N ARG A 524 -4.17 6.94 -9.61
CA ARG A 524 -3.54 7.76 -10.66
C ARG A 524 -4.31 7.66 -11.98
N HIS A 525 -4.64 6.45 -12.43
CA HIS A 525 -5.37 6.25 -13.69
C HIS A 525 -6.80 6.81 -13.68
N LEU A 526 -7.44 6.86 -12.52
CA LEU A 526 -8.82 7.34 -12.35
C LEU A 526 -8.91 8.85 -12.14
N LEU A 527 -7.84 9.49 -11.65
CA LEU A 527 -7.77 10.95 -11.52
C LEU A 527 -7.59 11.61 -12.88
N ARG A 528 -8.25 12.76 -13.07
CA ARG A 528 -7.93 13.63 -14.20
C ARG A 528 -6.54 14.25 -14.02
N LYS A 529 -6.03 14.85 -15.09
CA LYS A 529 -4.86 15.72 -15.00
C LYS A 529 -5.15 16.86 -14.01
N ASP A 530 -4.18 17.18 -13.16
CA ASP A 530 -4.27 18.23 -12.13
C ASP A 530 -5.38 17.95 -11.08
N GLY A 531 -5.79 16.68 -10.94
CA GLY A 531 -6.68 16.22 -9.85
C GLY A 531 -5.88 15.82 -8.61
N TYR A 532 -6.53 15.74 -7.45
CA TYR A 532 -5.87 15.49 -6.16
C TYR A 532 -6.21 14.13 -5.56
N CYS A 533 -5.21 13.44 -5.04
CA CYS A 533 -5.38 12.18 -4.32
C CYS A 533 -5.07 12.37 -2.84
N GLY A 534 -5.91 11.81 -1.98
CA GLY A 534 -5.66 11.56 -0.58
C GLY A 534 -5.83 10.07 -0.29
N ILE A 535 -4.79 9.38 0.15
CA ILE A 535 -4.82 7.93 0.33
C ILE A 535 -4.13 7.48 1.61
N VAL A 536 -4.74 6.51 2.30
CA VAL A 536 -4.16 5.85 3.49
C VAL A 536 -3.58 4.49 3.10
N ILE A 537 -2.26 4.32 3.20
CA ILE A 537 -1.57 3.08 2.79
C ILE A 537 -0.46 2.69 3.78
N PRO A 538 0.01 1.44 3.78
CA PRO A 538 1.15 1.02 4.59
C PRO A 538 2.47 1.74 4.22
N SER A 539 3.35 1.88 5.22
CA SER A 539 4.72 2.45 5.10
C SER A 539 5.62 1.77 4.07
N GLY A 540 5.27 0.56 3.64
CA GLY A 540 5.98 -0.17 2.57
C GLY A 540 6.10 0.63 1.27
N ILE A 541 5.24 1.64 1.03
CA ILE A 541 5.34 2.51 -0.15
C ILE A 541 6.72 3.19 -0.29
N TYR A 542 7.37 3.59 0.83
CA TYR A 542 8.68 4.24 0.78
C TYR A 542 9.87 3.34 1.16
N THR A 543 9.62 2.16 1.74
CA THR A 543 10.69 1.22 2.15
C THR A 543 10.79 -0.03 1.27
N ASP A 544 9.67 -0.63 0.86
CA ASP A 544 9.67 -1.94 0.21
C ASP A 544 10.33 -1.90 -1.17
N LEU A 545 11.14 -2.91 -1.48
CA LEU A 545 11.67 -3.12 -2.83
C LEU A 545 10.58 -3.28 -3.89
N GLY A 546 9.48 -3.96 -3.55
CA GLY A 546 8.35 -4.18 -4.46
C GLY A 546 7.61 -2.90 -4.86
N ALA A 547 7.82 -1.79 -4.15
CA ALA A 547 7.22 -0.49 -4.46
C ALA A 547 8.15 0.44 -5.27
N THR A 548 9.32 -0.04 -5.73
CA THR A 548 10.32 0.77 -6.46
C THR A 548 9.72 1.49 -7.67
N GLN A 549 9.02 0.76 -8.55
CA GLN A 549 8.42 1.38 -9.75
C GLN A 549 7.25 2.30 -9.39
N LEU A 550 6.51 2.02 -8.31
CA LEU A 550 5.46 2.92 -7.82
C LEU A 550 6.03 4.23 -7.28
N ARG A 551 7.12 4.18 -6.53
CA ARG A 551 7.84 5.39 -6.10
C ARG A 551 8.30 6.20 -7.30
N ARG A 552 8.87 5.53 -8.30
CA ARG A 552 9.27 6.18 -9.56
C ARG A 552 8.08 6.87 -10.24
N MET A 553 6.95 6.18 -10.38
CA MET A 553 5.72 6.76 -10.93
C MET A 553 5.27 8.00 -10.14
N LEU A 554 5.26 7.93 -8.80
CA LEU A 554 4.89 9.05 -7.95
C LEU A 554 5.86 10.23 -8.12
N PHE A 555 7.17 9.99 -8.16
CA PHE A 555 8.14 11.08 -8.33
C PHE A 555 8.14 11.70 -9.73
N GLU A 556 8.00 10.89 -10.78
CA GLU A 556 8.13 11.34 -12.17
C GLU A 556 6.83 11.89 -12.76
N THR A 557 5.66 11.49 -12.24
CA THR A 557 4.36 11.79 -12.87
C THR A 557 3.34 12.48 -11.97
N THR A 558 3.69 12.71 -10.70
CA THR A 558 2.84 13.40 -9.73
C THR A 558 3.66 14.43 -8.93
N ARG A 559 2.96 15.32 -8.23
CA ARG A 559 3.54 16.21 -7.23
C ARG A 559 3.05 15.79 -5.85
N ILE A 560 3.90 15.15 -5.06
CA ILE A 560 3.57 14.78 -3.68
C ILE A 560 3.40 16.07 -2.85
N THR A 561 2.22 16.26 -2.28
CA THR A 561 1.88 17.42 -1.45
C THR A 561 2.07 17.14 0.04
N GLY A 562 2.10 15.87 0.45
CA GLY A 562 2.42 15.49 1.83
C GLY A 562 2.50 13.98 2.06
N LEU A 563 3.44 13.58 2.91
CA LEU A 563 3.63 12.21 3.38
C LEU A 563 3.73 12.17 4.91
N PHE A 564 2.65 11.75 5.57
CA PHE A 564 2.60 11.66 7.03
C PHE A 564 2.55 10.19 7.48
N CYS A 565 3.59 9.72 8.16
CA CYS A 565 3.68 8.35 8.65
C CYS A 565 3.46 8.27 10.16
N PHE A 566 2.54 7.39 10.57
CA PHE A 566 2.25 7.09 11.97
C PHE A 566 2.25 5.59 12.25
N GLU A 567 2.62 5.22 13.49
CA GLU A 567 2.57 3.86 13.99
C GLU A 567 1.23 3.62 14.71
N ASN A 568 0.64 2.43 14.54
CA ASN A 568 -0.62 2.01 15.16
C ASN A 568 -0.52 1.75 16.68
N ARG A 569 0.34 2.47 17.38
CA ARG A 569 0.67 2.25 18.79
C ARG A 569 -0.53 2.47 19.71
N ARG A 570 -1.40 3.41 19.33
CA ARG A 570 -2.67 3.72 19.99
C ARG A 570 -3.84 2.84 19.49
N ALA A 571 -3.58 1.87 18.62
CA ALA A 571 -4.60 1.00 18.01
C ALA A 571 -5.73 1.78 17.31
N ILE A 572 -5.36 2.81 16.55
CA ILE A 572 -6.26 3.62 15.71
C ILE A 572 -7.05 2.71 14.77
N PHE A 573 -6.36 1.74 14.18
CA PHE A 573 -6.98 0.64 13.45
C PHE A 573 -6.98 -0.61 14.34
N GLU A 574 -8.16 -0.96 14.85
CA GLU A 574 -8.38 -2.18 15.64
C GLU A 574 -8.03 -3.45 14.83
N GLY A 575 -7.56 -4.50 15.50
CA GLY A 575 -7.19 -5.77 14.85
C GLY A 575 -5.87 -5.75 14.09
N VAL A 576 -5.26 -4.58 13.88
CA VAL A 576 -3.93 -4.45 13.27
C VAL A 576 -2.85 -4.39 14.35
N HIS A 577 -1.69 -5.01 14.08
CA HIS A 577 -0.56 -5.01 15.02
C HIS A 577 -0.15 -3.59 15.42
N ARG A 578 0.15 -3.37 16.70
CA ARG A 578 0.46 -2.04 17.26
C ARG A 578 1.70 -1.38 16.67
N SER A 579 2.62 -2.16 16.12
CA SER A 579 3.83 -1.65 15.44
C SER A 579 3.66 -1.49 13.93
N PHE A 580 2.47 -1.78 13.38
CA PHE A 580 2.21 -1.57 11.97
C PHE A 580 2.17 -0.06 11.70
N LYS A 581 2.75 0.37 10.58
CA LYS A 581 2.86 1.79 10.24
C LYS A 581 2.07 2.11 8.98
N PHE A 582 1.32 3.20 9.08
CA PHE A 582 0.48 3.77 8.04
C PHE A 582 1.05 5.08 7.54
N VAL A 583 0.66 5.44 6.32
CA VAL A 583 1.02 6.65 5.62
C VAL A 583 -0.26 7.29 5.11
N VAL A 584 -0.46 8.53 5.51
CA VAL A 584 -1.39 9.43 4.85
C VAL A 584 -0.62 10.14 3.76
N LEU A 585 -0.86 9.72 2.51
CA LEU A 585 -0.20 10.25 1.32
C LEU A 585 -1.17 11.16 0.58
N SER A 586 -0.69 12.34 0.19
CA SER A 586 -1.42 13.25 -0.69
C SER A 586 -0.55 13.67 -1.88
N TYR A 587 -1.16 13.75 -3.06
CA TYR A 587 -0.46 14.17 -4.28
C TYR A 587 -1.41 14.79 -5.32
N GLU A 588 -0.86 15.66 -6.16
CA GLU A 588 -1.48 16.18 -7.37
C GLU A 588 -1.12 15.29 -8.57
N ASN A 589 -2.09 14.93 -9.40
CA ASN A 589 -1.94 14.06 -10.55
C ASN A 589 -1.36 14.77 -11.79
N SER A 590 -0.27 15.51 -11.58
CA SER A 590 0.41 16.27 -12.61
C SER A 590 1.86 16.56 -12.19
N GLY A 591 2.68 16.99 -13.16
CA GLY A 591 4.03 17.45 -12.89
C GLY A 591 4.99 16.33 -12.46
N HIS A 592 5.98 16.72 -11.65
CA HIS A 592 6.99 15.87 -11.04
C HIS A 592 7.28 16.37 -9.61
N THR A 593 7.83 15.49 -8.78
CA THR A 593 8.17 15.76 -7.39
C THR A 593 9.68 15.95 -7.24
N ASP A 594 10.13 17.19 -7.09
CA ASP A 594 11.52 17.49 -6.72
C ASP A 594 11.76 17.40 -5.21
N ARG A 595 10.72 17.75 -4.45
CA ARG A 595 10.72 17.78 -2.99
C ARG A 595 9.30 17.63 -2.45
N PHE A 596 9.17 17.13 -1.23
CA PHE A 596 7.89 17.00 -0.56
C PHE A 596 8.02 17.10 0.97
N PRO A 597 6.99 17.62 1.67
CA PRO A 597 6.98 17.64 3.12
C PRO A 597 6.65 16.24 3.67
N ALA A 598 7.35 15.85 4.74
CA ALA A 598 7.12 14.59 5.41
C ALA A 598 7.24 14.68 6.94
N ARG A 599 6.51 13.81 7.64
CA ARG A 599 6.72 13.52 9.07
C ARG A 599 6.68 12.01 9.26
N PHE A 600 7.61 11.47 10.04
CA PHE A 600 7.72 10.03 10.26
C PHE A 600 7.59 9.67 11.74
N MET A 601 7.27 8.40 11.99
CA MET A 601 7.25 7.81 13.33
C MET A 601 6.33 8.55 14.33
N ARG A 602 5.23 9.12 13.84
CA ARG A 602 4.24 9.77 14.70
C ARG A 602 3.39 8.74 15.43
N HIS A 603 2.89 9.10 16.59
CA HIS A 603 2.01 8.26 17.41
C HIS A 603 0.62 8.88 17.62
N ASP A 604 0.48 10.15 17.26
CA ASP A 604 -0.75 10.91 17.37
C ASP A 604 -1.16 11.40 15.98
N VAL A 605 -2.34 11.00 15.54
CA VAL A 605 -2.91 11.41 14.25
C VAL A 605 -3.47 12.83 14.31
N GLY A 606 -3.76 13.38 15.50
CA GLY A 606 -4.19 14.77 15.64
C GLY A 606 -3.16 15.78 15.14
N GLU A 607 -1.89 15.38 15.02
CA GLU A 607 -0.85 16.22 14.44
C GLU A 607 -1.05 16.52 12.95
N LEU A 608 -1.88 15.75 12.24
CA LEU A 608 -2.26 15.99 10.85
C LEU A 608 -2.86 17.39 10.65
N ALA A 609 -3.58 17.92 11.64
CA ALA A 609 -4.17 19.26 11.59
C ALA A 609 -3.12 20.38 11.40
N SER A 610 -1.86 20.12 11.76
CA SER A 610 -0.73 21.05 11.61
C SER A 610 0.22 20.68 10.47
N PHE A 611 -0.13 19.68 9.66
CA PHE A 611 0.69 19.16 8.58
C PHE A 611 0.11 19.61 7.21
N PRO A 612 0.95 19.95 6.22
CA PRO A 612 2.35 20.33 6.39
C PRO A 612 2.48 21.66 7.17
N GLY A 613 3.52 21.78 8.00
CA GLY A 613 3.79 22.98 8.80
C GLY A 613 5.28 23.13 9.09
N GLU A 614 5.67 24.05 9.99
CA GLU A 614 7.07 24.36 10.27
C GLU A 614 7.90 23.14 10.75
N GLU A 615 7.27 22.20 11.45
CA GLU A 615 7.93 20.96 11.91
C GLU A 615 8.02 19.87 10.82
N SER A 616 7.55 20.12 9.60
CA SER A 616 7.66 19.16 8.49
C SER A 616 9.09 19.09 7.98
N LEU A 617 9.55 17.88 7.67
CA LEU A 617 10.83 17.66 7.00
C LEU A 617 10.66 17.83 5.50
N GLU A 618 11.52 18.63 4.88
CA GLU A 618 11.59 18.73 3.42
C GLU A 618 12.49 17.63 2.86
N ILE A 619 11.91 16.61 2.24
CA ILE A 619 12.62 15.52 1.59
C ILE A 619 12.79 15.85 0.11
N THR A 620 14.02 15.89 -0.37
CA THR A 620 14.35 16.17 -1.79
C THR A 620 14.60 14.86 -2.55
N LEU A 621 14.20 14.81 -3.83
CA LEU A 621 14.46 13.65 -4.69
C LEU A 621 15.96 13.36 -4.85
N ASP A 622 16.80 14.39 -4.95
CA ASP A 622 18.29 14.25 -4.97
C ASP A 622 18.81 13.46 -3.75
N LEU A 623 18.26 13.71 -2.57
CA LEU A 623 18.62 12.96 -1.36
C LEU A 623 18.16 11.51 -1.45
N VAL A 624 16.93 11.27 -1.94
CA VAL A 624 16.38 9.91 -2.10
C VAL A 624 17.22 9.10 -3.09
N GLU A 625 17.58 9.68 -4.23
CA GLU A 625 18.41 9.05 -5.27
C GLU A 625 19.82 8.74 -4.77
N LYS A 626 20.44 9.65 -4.00
CA LYS A 626 21.75 9.38 -3.37
C LYS A 626 21.69 8.30 -2.31
N LEU A 627 20.61 8.22 -1.54
CA LEU A 627 20.45 7.20 -0.49
C LEU A 627 20.22 5.80 -1.04
N SER A 628 19.49 5.69 -2.15
CA SER A 628 19.08 4.43 -2.75
C SER A 628 18.81 4.57 -4.26
N PRO A 629 19.83 4.65 -5.12
CA PRO A 629 19.67 4.97 -6.54
C PRO A 629 18.81 3.96 -7.30
N ASP A 630 18.92 2.67 -6.96
CA ASP A 630 18.21 1.61 -7.69
C ASP A 630 16.75 1.41 -7.23
N SER A 631 16.46 1.64 -5.95
CA SER A 631 15.14 1.35 -5.35
C SER A 631 14.31 2.60 -5.03
N LEU A 632 14.95 3.77 -4.97
CA LEU A 632 14.38 5.04 -4.49
C LEU A 632 13.76 4.94 -3.08
N SER A 633 14.18 3.95 -2.28
CA SER A 633 13.75 3.83 -0.89
C SER A 633 14.46 4.85 -0.01
N PHE A 634 13.80 5.38 1.01
CA PHE A 634 14.42 6.34 1.92
C PHE A 634 14.05 6.05 3.38
N PRO A 635 14.95 6.38 4.32
CA PRO A 635 14.75 6.14 5.74
C PRO A 635 13.77 7.13 6.35
N GLU A 636 13.26 6.76 7.52
CA GLU A 636 12.35 7.57 8.33
C GLU A 636 13.14 8.57 9.17
N PHE A 637 13.43 9.75 8.62
CA PHE A 637 14.06 10.84 9.36
C PHE A 637 13.11 11.42 10.43
N ARG A 638 13.61 11.69 11.63
CA ARG A 638 12.79 12.24 12.73
C ARG A 638 12.92 13.75 12.84
N GLN A 639 14.09 14.28 12.47
CA GLN A 639 14.41 15.70 12.56
C GLN A 639 15.37 16.14 11.45
N SER A 640 15.44 17.44 11.19
CA SER A 640 16.32 18.01 10.16
C SER A 640 17.81 17.68 10.38
N LEU A 641 18.23 17.49 11.64
CA LEU A 641 19.58 17.05 11.98
C LEU A 641 19.90 15.66 11.38
N ASP A 642 18.93 14.75 11.31
CA ASP A 642 19.15 13.43 10.68
C ASP A 642 19.48 13.57 9.20
N ILE A 643 18.80 14.49 8.50
CA ILE A 643 19.04 14.76 7.07
C ILE A 643 20.45 15.37 6.88
N GLN A 644 20.87 16.26 7.78
CA GLN A 644 22.21 16.85 7.74
C GLN A 644 23.30 15.79 7.90
N VAL A 645 23.15 14.91 8.90
CA VAL A 645 24.06 13.77 9.12
C VAL A 645 24.07 12.85 7.90
N ALA A 646 22.91 12.48 7.37
CA ALA A 646 22.82 11.62 6.19
C ALA A 646 23.53 12.23 4.97
N LYS A 647 23.38 13.54 4.73
CA LYS A 647 24.08 14.26 3.66
C LYS A 647 25.60 14.24 3.82
N LYS A 648 26.12 14.41 5.04
CA LYS A 648 27.55 14.26 5.33
C LYS A 648 28.04 12.85 5.05
N LEU A 649 27.26 11.84 5.45
CA LEU A 649 27.60 10.45 5.17
C LEU A 649 27.69 10.18 3.66
N LEU A 650 26.75 10.68 2.88
CA LEU A 650 26.68 10.55 1.43
C LEU A 650 27.77 11.29 0.64
N GLN A 651 28.72 11.97 1.31
CA GLN A 651 29.92 12.46 0.63
C GLN A 651 30.84 11.32 0.16
N PHE A 652 30.66 10.13 0.71
CA PHE A 652 31.37 8.92 0.32
C PHE A 652 30.52 8.01 -0.59
N PRO A 653 31.16 7.26 -1.50
CA PRO A 653 30.47 6.36 -2.40
C PRO A 653 29.77 5.22 -1.65
N LEU A 654 28.63 4.77 -2.19
CA LEU A 654 27.92 3.62 -1.66
C LEU A 654 28.76 2.36 -1.80
N LEU A 655 28.59 1.42 -0.88
CA LEU A 655 29.39 0.20 -0.83
C LEU A 655 29.21 -0.70 -2.07
N GLY A 656 28.05 -0.62 -2.72
CA GLY A 656 27.73 -1.37 -3.94
C GLY A 656 28.33 -0.79 -5.22
N GLU A 657 28.75 0.49 -5.21
CA GLU A 657 29.35 1.14 -6.38
C GLU A 657 30.69 0.51 -6.77
N GLN A 658 30.95 0.43 -8.08
CA GLN A 658 32.21 -0.07 -8.63
C GLN A 658 33.13 1.09 -8.99
N LEU A 659 34.27 1.18 -8.30
CA LEU A 659 35.25 2.25 -8.46
C LEU A 659 36.52 1.70 -9.10
N ALA A 660 37.02 2.36 -10.15
CA ALA A 660 38.13 1.84 -10.96
C ALA A 660 39.48 1.87 -10.22
N GLU A 661 39.73 2.90 -9.41
CA GLU A 661 41.03 3.14 -8.75
C GLU A 661 41.01 2.79 -7.26
N SER A 662 40.10 1.92 -6.83
CA SER A 662 39.91 1.58 -5.42
C SER A 662 39.41 0.14 -5.24
N TRP A 663 39.42 -0.35 -4.00
CA TRP A 663 38.83 -1.64 -3.68
C TRP A 663 37.30 -1.61 -3.81
N ASN A 664 36.75 -2.72 -4.28
CA ASN A 664 35.32 -3.03 -4.37
C ASN A 664 35.06 -4.35 -3.65
N LEU A 665 33.83 -4.59 -3.22
CA LEU A 665 33.50 -5.84 -2.55
C LEU A 665 32.18 -6.45 -3.01
N SER A 666 32.06 -7.75 -2.75
CA SER A 666 30.86 -8.54 -2.95
C SER A 666 30.59 -9.38 -1.70
N PHE A 667 29.32 -9.76 -1.50
CA PHE A 667 28.91 -10.56 -0.34
C PHE A 667 28.48 -11.96 -0.75
N ARG A 668 28.66 -12.93 0.15
CA ARG A 668 28.25 -14.32 -0.06
C ARG A 668 27.77 -14.97 1.25
N ARG A 669 26.94 -16.01 1.10
CA ARG A 669 26.55 -16.95 2.16
C ARG A 669 27.06 -18.34 1.78
N GLU A 670 27.45 -19.13 2.76
CA GLU A 670 27.93 -20.51 2.53
C GLU A 670 26.79 -21.52 2.62
N PHE A 671 26.28 -21.83 3.83
CA PHE A 671 25.25 -22.85 4.03
C PHE A 671 23.92 -22.30 4.51
N HIS A 672 22.78 -22.82 4.03
CA HIS A 672 21.45 -22.51 4.53
C HIS A 672 21.04 -23.47 5.66
N MET A 673 20.58 -22.92 6.78
CA MET A 673 20.25 -23.72 7.97
C MET A 673 19.16 -24.78 7.74
N THR A 674 18.27 -24.53 6.76
CA THR A 674 17.18 -25.46 6.41
C THR A 674 17.58 -26.39 5.28
N ASP A 675 18.18 -25.86 4.21
CA ASP A 675 18.38 -26.60 2.97
C ASP A 675 19.55 -27.57 3.10
N ASP A 676 20.56 -27.21 3.91
CA ASP A 676 21.78 -27.99 4.12
C ASP A 676 21.78 -28.75 5.45
N ILE A 677 20.63 -28.87 6.14
CA ILE A 677 20.56 -29.52 7.46
C ILE A 677 21.11 -30.96 7.47
N GLY A 678 21.02 -31.65 6.32
CA GLY A 678 21.47 -33.04 6.15
C GLY A 678 22.99 -33.23 6.28
N ILE A 679 23.79 -32.17 6.14
CA ILE A 679 25.27 -32.25 6.23
C ILE A 679 25.82 -31.73 7.58
N PHE A 680 24.95 -31.32 8.51
CA PHE A 680 25.37 -30.76 9.79
C PHE A 680 25.55 -31.83 10.88
N LEU A 681 26.76 -31.89 11.44
CA LEU A 681 27.12 -32.74 12.56
C LEU A 681 26.87 -31.99 13.88
N ARG A 682 26.33 -32.68 14.90
CA ARG A 682 26.03 -32.10 16.23
C ARG A 682 27.18 -32.18 17.23
N ALA A 683 28.29 -32.79 16.83
CA ALA A 683 29.49 -32.93 17.63
C ALA A 683 30.73 -32.79 16.73
N PRO A 684 31.88 -32.38 17.30
CA PRO A 684 33.14 -32.38 16.58
C PRO A 684 33.47 -33.78 16.05
N ALA A 685 34.00 -33.85 14.84
CA ALA A 685 34.51 -35.07 14.23
C ALA A 685 35.84 -34.80 13.52
N ARG A 686 36.58 -35.86 13.19
CA ARG A 686 37.84 -35.73 12.43
C ARG A 686 37.54 -35.08 11.07
N LYS A 687 38.32 -34.05 10.69
CA LYS A 687 38.09 -33.19 9.50
C LYS A 687 36.81 -32.34 9.52
N ALA A 688 36.08 -32.29 10.63
CA ALA A 688 34.89 -31.44 10.70
C ALA A 688 35.26 -30.03 11.21
N LEU A 689 34.91 -29.02 10.43
CA LEU A 689 35.12 -27.61 10.77
C LEU A 689 33.88 -27.06 11.47
N PRO A 690 34.02 -26.15 12.45
CA PRO A 690 32.88 -25.57 13.14
C PRO A 690 32.05 -24.70 12.18
N LEU A 691 30.73 -24.78 12.32
CA LEU A 691 29.77 -23.95 11.58
C LEU A 691 29.36 -22.75 12.44
N PHE A 692 29.76 -21.56 12.01
CA PHE A 692 29.50 -20.31 12.71
C PHE A 692 28.14 -19.75 12.31
N GLU A 693 27.34 -19.38 13.32
CA GLU A 693 26.06 -18.70 13.16
C GLU A 693 26.16 -17.25 13.62
N GLY A 694 25.23 -16.39 13.21
CA GLY A 694 25.22 -14.98 13.59
C GLY A 694 25.25 -14.71 15.10
N LYS A 695 24.73 -15.63 15.91
CA LYS A 695 24.75 -15.54 17.40
C LYS A 695 26.12 -15.77 18.03
N MET A 696 27.11 -16.24 17.26
CA MET A 696 28.46 -16.55 17.73
C MET A 696 29.41 -15.37 17.63
N ILE A 697 28.99 -14.29 16.95
CA ILE A 697 29.81 -13.09 16.82
C ILE A 697 29.24 -11.93 17.65
N TRP A 698 30.14 -11.07 18.09
CA TRP A 698 29.85 -9.73 18.58
C TRP A 698 30.86 -8.74 17.98
N HIS A 699 30.79 -7.46 18.33
CA HIS A 699 31.72 -6.46 17.81
C HIS A 699 33.17 -6.86 18.05
N PHE A 700 33.89 -7.09 16.95
CA PHE A 700 35.29 -7.51 16.94
C PHE A 700 35.55 -8.81 17.72
N THR A 701 34.55 -9.70 17.82
CA THR A 701 34.64 -10.96 18.56
C THR A 701 33.95 -12.06 17.78
N SER A 702 34.62 -13.19 17.56
CA SER A 702 34.09 -14.32 16.80
C SER A 702 33.70 -15.54 17.66
N ASP A 703 33.96 -15.49 18.96
CA ASP A 703 33.77 -16.57 19.94
C ASP A 703 32.76 -16.18 21.05
N TYR A 704 31.83 -15.28 20.74
CA TYR A 704 30.80 -14.81 21.66
C TYR A 704 29.86 -15.94 22.14
N ASN A 705 29.68 -16.96 21.31
CA ASN A 705 28.97 -18.19 21.68
C ASN A 705 29.62 -19.41 21.02
N LYS A 706 29.41 -20.60 21.59
CA LYS A 706 30.03 -21.84 21.12
C LYS A 706 29.34 -22.38 19.87
N PRO A 707 30.08 -23.03 18.95
CA PRO A 707 29.49 -23.74 17.83
C PRO A 707 28.59 -24.88 18.29
N ARG A 708 27.40 -24.99 17.68
CA ARG A 708 26.47 -26.11 17.87
C ARG A 708 26.64 -27.19 16.80
N TYR A 709 27.15 -26.80 15.63
CA TYR A 709 27.25 -27.65 14.47
C TYR A 709 28.66 -27.64 13.89
N TRP A 710 28.99 -28.72 13.20
CA TRP A 710 30.22 -28.90 12.42
C TRP A 710 29.87 -29.44 11.04
N VAL A 711 30.70 -29.16 10.06
CA VAL A 711 30.57 -29.69 8.70
C VAL A 711 31.86 -30.40 8.35
N ASP A 712 31.77 -31.65 7.89
CA ASP A 712 32.91 -32.36 7.31
C ASP A 712 33.46 -31.57 6.11
N GLU A 713 34.77 -31.31 6.12
CA GLU A 713 35.41 -30.41 5.15
C GLU A 713 35.22 -30.88 3.69
N ASP A 714 35.34 -32.18 3.44
CA ASP A 714 35.20 -32.76 2.10
C ASP A 714 33.74 -32.62 1.62
N THR A 715 32.77 -32.93 2.49
CA THR A 715 31.32 -32.78 2.21
C THR A 715 30.92 -31.31 2.00
N GLY A 716 31.47 -30.40 2.81
CA GLY A 716 31.24 -28.96 2.71
C GLY A 716 31.76 -28.39 1.40
N ARG A 717 32.96 -28.79 0.96
CA ARG A 717 33.52 -28.39 -0.34
C ARG A 717 32.65 -28.82 -1.52
N VAL A 718 32.14 -30.05 -1.50
CA VAL A 718 31.21 -30.55 -2.54
C VAL A 718 29.94 -29.70 -2.57
N SER A 719 29.36 -29.42 -1.40
CA SER A 719 28.11 -28.66 -1.28
C SER A 719 28.26 -27.21 -1.72
N LEU A 720 29.43 -26.60 -1.48
CA LEU A 720 29.79 -25.27 -1.99
C LEU A 720 30.16 -25.26 -3.49
N LYS A 721 29.99 -26.40 -4.17
CA LYS A 721 30.29 -26.62 -5.60
C LYS A 721 31.76 -26.37 -5.96
N ALA A 722 32.68 -26.65 -5.03
CA ALA A 722 34.12 -26.59 -5.29
C ALA A 722 34.58 -27.83 -6.07
N ASP A 723 35.53 -27.67 -6.99
CA ASP A 723 36.20 -28.80 -7.63
C ASP A 723 37.19 -29.45 -6.64
N VAL A 724 36.74 -30.52 -5.99
CA VAL A 724 37.51 -31.24 -4.96
C VAL A 724 38.83 -31.80 -5.52
N LYS A 725 38.94 -32.01 -6.84
CA LYS A 725 40.17 -32.53 -7.48
C LYS A 725 41.24 -31.47 -7.70
N LYS A 726 40.89 -30.17 -7.69
CA LYS A 726 41.82 -29.08 -7.99
C LYS A 726 42.48 -28.45 -6.77
N GLN A 727 42.11 -28.86 -5.55
CA GLN A 727 42.59 -28.27 -4.29
C GLN A 727 42.58 -26.72 -4.32
N GLU A 728 41.52 -26.13 -4.89
CA GLU A 728 41.38 -24.68 -4.94
C GLU A 728 41.29 -24.12 -3.51
N LEU A 729 42.01 -23.00 -3.27
CA LEU A 729 41.94 -22.27 -2.02
C LEU A 729 40.54 -21.68 -1.88
N MET A 730 39.82 -22.09 -0.84
CA MET A 730 38.46 -21.64 -0.56
C MET A 730 38.49 -20.52 0.48
N HIS A 731 37.52 -19.60 0.40
CA HIS A 731 37.45 -18.45 1.31
C HIS A 731 37.54 -18.83 2.80
N TYR A 732 36.93 -19.95 3.21
CA TYR A 732 36.95 -20.40 4.60
C TYR A 732 38.37 -20.67 5.15
N GLN A 733 39.36 -20.87 4.28
CA GLN A 733 40.77 -21.12 4.62
C GLN A 733 41.55 -19.83 4.89
N SER A 734 40.92 -18.67 4.81
CA SER A 734 41.53 -17.36 5.01
C SER A 734 40.79 -16.54 6.07
N PHE A 735 41.46 -15.51 6.61
CA PHE A 735 40.79 -14.49 7.40
C PHE A 735 39.79 -13.73 6.52
N ARG A 736 38.58 -13.54 7.02
CA ARG A 736 37.52 -12.84 6.26
C ARG A 736 36.60 -12.08 7.18
N ALA A 737 36.12 -10.94 6.71
CA ALA A 737 35.15 -10.15 7.45
C ALA A 737 33.73 -10.72 7.26
N ALA A 738 32.98 -10.80 8.35
CA ALA A 738 31.60 -11.25 8.37
C ALA A 738 30.72 -10.31 9.18
N PHE A 739 29.42 -10.30 8.88
CA PHE A 739 28.42 -9.53 9.60
C PHE A 739 27.13 -10.34 9.78
N ARG A 740 26.42 -10.02 10.86
CA ARG A 740 25.19 -10.73 11.25
C ARG A 740 24.01 -10.29 10.37
N ASP A 741 23.28 -11.27 9.81
CA ASP A 741 22.05 -11.01 9.03
C ASP A 741 20.87 -10.73 9.97
N ILE A 742 20.58 -11.65 10.90
CA ILE A 742 19.44 -11.55 11.81
C ILE A 742 19.72 -10.52 12.91
N THR A 743 19.15 -9.33 12.81
CA THR A 743 19.34 -8.20 13.74
C THR A 743 18.15 -7.25 13.67
N ALA A 744 17.98 -6.28 14.57
CA ALA A 744 16.85 -5.35 14.50
C ALA A 744 17.27 -3.89 14.73
N ASN A 745 16.49 -2.96 14.20
CA ASN A 745 16.67 -1.52 14.47
C ASN A 745 16.32 -1.11 15.91
N THR A 746 15.75 -2.02 16.69
CA THR A 746 15.47 -1.88 18.13
C THR A 746 16.50 -2.54 19.03
N ASN A 747 17.45 -3.31 18.48
CA ASN A 747 18.53 -3.93 19.25
C ASN A 747 19.49 -2.89 19.84
N GLU A 748 20.29 -3.31 20.82
CA GLU A 748 21.40 -2.50 21.36
C GLU A 748 22.29 -1.97 20.24
N ARG A 749 22.69 -2.84 19.31
CA ARG A 749 23.49 -2.51 18.12
C ARG A 749 22.86 -3.22 16.92
N THR A 750 22.77 -2.54 15.78
CA THR A 750 22.07 -3.08 14.60
C THR A 750 23.07 -3.77 13.67
N LEU A 751 24.20 -3.13 13.36
CA LEU A 751 25.30 -3.77 12.64
C LEU A 751 26.30 -4.42 13.59
N VAL A 752 26.57 -5.70 13.38
CA VAL A 752 27.58 -6.45 14.14
C VAL A 752 28.49 -7.17 13.18
N SER A 753 29.79 -6.84 13.22
CA SER A 753 30.81 -7.41 12.33
C SER A 753 32.09 -7.79 13.08
N THR A 754 32.82 -8.76 12.52
CA THR A 754 34.15 -9.16 12.98
C THR A 754 34.93 -9.80 11.84
N ILE A 755 36.24 -10.00 12.03
CA ILE A 755 37.02 -10.96 11.24
C ILE A 755 36.77 -12.36 11.80
N LEU A 756 36.60 -13.34 10.92
CA LEU A 756 36.56 -14.77 11.23
C LEU A 756 37.95 -15.37 11.02
N PRO A 757 38.34 -16.36 11.85
CA PRO A 757 39.62 -17.04 11.66
C PRO A 757 39.52 -18.03 10.48
N PRO A 758 40.66 -18.46 9.93
CA PRO A 758 40.71 -19.57 8.97
C PRO A 758 40.08 -20.85 9.54
N ASN A 759 39.64 -21.72 8.63
CA ASN A 759 39.14 -23.07 8.91
C ASN A 759 37.84 -23.11 9.74
N VAL A 760 36.91 -22.21 9.44
CA VAL A 760 35.53 -22.22 9.97
C VAL A 760 34.54 -22.05 8.82
N PHE A 761 33.39 -22.71 8.85
CA PHE A 761 32.30 -22.46 7.89
C PHE A 761 31.24 -21.52 8.48
N THR A 762 30.34 -20.99 7.66
CA THR A 762 29.28 -20.07 8.08
C THR A 762 27.89 -20.50 7.62
N ALA A 763 26.90 -20.26 8.47
CA ALA A 763 25.49 -20.38 8.14
C ALA A 763 24.97 -19.09 7.51
N ASN A 764 23.81 -19.15 6.84
CA ASN A 764 23.15 -18.02 6.18
C ASN A 764 22.78 -16.86 7.12
N THR A 765 22.83 -17.08 8.44
CA THR A 765 22.65 -16.04 9.46
C THR A 765 23.88 -15.16 9.67
N LEU A 766 25.01 -15.52 9.06
CA LEU A 766 26.29 -14.83 9.11
C LEU A 766 26.82 -14.66 7.67
N SER A 767 26.73 -13.44 7.17
CA SER A 767 27.12 -13.08 5.81
C SER A 767 28.56 -12.62 5.73
N MET A 768 29.25 -12.86 4.62
CA MET A 768 30.70 -12.61 4.52
C MET A 768 31.07 -11.79 3.29
N ILE A 769 32.18 -11.05 3.38
CA ILE A 769 32.84 -10.46 2.23
C ILE A 769 33.50 -11.59 1.43
N ALA A 770 33.13 -11.72 0.15
CA ALA A 770 33.61 -12.76 -0.76
C ALA A 770 34.80 -12.31 -1.62
N THR A 771 34.99 -11.01 -1.79
CA THR A 771 36.14 -10.48 -2.53
C THR A 771 37.40 -10.62 -1.69
N GLU A 772 38.47 -11.14 -2.31
CA GLU A 772 39.79 -11.20 -1.67
C GLU A 772 40.38 -9.79 -1.56
N LEU A 773 40.53 -9.32 -0.31
CA LEU A 773 41.08 -8.01 0.02
C LEU A 773 42.24 -8.18 1.02
N PRO A 774 43.21 -7.24 1.05
CA PRO A 774 44.24 -7.22 2.08
C PRO A 774 43.64 -7.23 3.48
N LEU A 775 44.25 -7.94 4.43
CA LEU A 775 43.73 -8.10 5.79
C LEU A 775 43.57 -6.76 6.52
N GLN A 776 44.50 -5.83 6.30
CA GLN A 776 44.42 -4.48 6.83
C GLN A 776 43.18 -3.73 6.27
N THR A 777 42.86 -3.89 4.98
CA THR A 777 41.63 -3.34 4.41
C THR A 777 40.40 -3.93 5.07
N LEU A 778 40.35 -5.26 5.28
CA LEU A 778 39.24 -5.90 6.01
C LEU A 778 39.08 -5.37 7.44
N LEU A 779 40.19 -5.16 8.16
CA LEU A 779 40.19 -4.57 9.50
C LEU A 779 39.64 -3.14 9.50
N SER A 780 40.00 -2.33 8.49
CA SER A 780 39.45 -0.97 8.34
C SER A 780 37.93 -0.99 8.08
N ILE A 781 37.45 -1.94 7.26
CA ILE A 781 36.01 -2.11 6.96
C ILE A 781 35.26 -2.54 8.22
N VAL A 782 35.79 -3.50 8.99
CA VAL A 782 35.17 -3.95 10.25
C VAL A 782 35.12 -2.81 11.28
N SER A 783 36.12 -1.93 11.32
CA SER A 783 36.06 -0.71 12.13
C SER A 783 34.90 0.21 11.74
N LEU A 784 34.71 0.44 10.43
CA LEU A 784 33.60 1.25 9.92
C LEU A 784 32.25 0.60 10.24
N PHE A 785 32.08 -0.70 9.96
CA PHE A 785 30.83 -1.43 10.21
C PHE A 785 30.42 -1.46 11.68
N ASN A 786 31.38 -1.50 12.60
CA ASN A 786 31.09 -1.51 14.03
C ASN A 786 30.98 -0.11 14.65
N SER A 787 31.14 0.96 13.87
CA SER A 787 31.00 2.33 14.38
C SER A 787 29.55 2.72 14.64
N PHE A 788 29.28 3.59 15.61
CA PHE A 788 27.96 4.16 15.83
C PHE A 788 27.44 4.93 14.61
N THR A 789 28.31 5.59 13.86
CA THR A 789 27.95 6.38 12.67
C THR A 789 27.36 5.52 11.56
N ILE A 790 28.00 4.41 11.21
CA ILE A 790 27.47 3.49 10.18
C ILE A 790 26.32 2.64 10.72
N ASP A 791 26.38 2.24 11.98
CA ASP A 791 25.29 1.51 12.63
C ASP A 791 24.00 2.37 12.64
N TRP A 792 24.12 3.68 12.88
CA TRP A 792 22.98 4.60 12.78
C TRP A 792 22.38 4.61 11.38
N MET A 793 23.22 4.75 10.34
CA MET A 793 22.74 4.74 8.95
C MET A 793 21.99 3.45 8.61
N ILE A 794 22.56 2.27 8.91
CA ILE A 794 21.86 0.99 8.63
C ILE A 794 20.60 0.84 9.49
N ARG A 795 20.63 1.30 10.75
CA ARG A 795 19.49 1.23 11.68
C ARG A 795 18.28 1.97 11.14
N THR A 796 18.50 3.07 10.42
CA THR A 796 17.41 3.82 9.78
C THR A 796 16.81 3.12 8.54
N LYS A 797 17.52 2.14 7.96
CA LYS A 797 17.13 1.46 6.71
C LYS A 797 16.48 0.08 6.92
N ILE A 798 16.63 -0.55 8.09
CA ILE A 798 16.20 -1.95 8.29
C ILE A 798 15.17 -2.12 9.41
N THR A 799 14.46 -3.26 9.40
CA THR A 799 13.56 -3.68 10.49
C THR A 799 14.18 -4.84 11.28
N ASN A 800 14.28 -6.04 10.67
CA ASN A 800 14.68 -7.29 11.35
C ASN A 800 15.78 -8.11 10.63
N HIS A 801 16.31 -7.61 9.51
CA HIS A 801 17.35 -8.29 8.73
C HIS A 801 18.28 -7.27 8.08
N CYS A 802 19.59 -7.50 8.21
CA CYS A 802 20.64 -6.76 7.53
C CYS A 802 21.13 -7.58 6.33
N ASN A 803 20.44 -7.47 5.20
CA ASN A 803 20.76 -8.21 3.99
C ASN A 803 21.78 -7.46 3.10
N PHE A 804 22.19 -8.09 1.99
CA PHE A 804 23.18 -7.51 1.06
C PHE A 804 22.73 -6.20 0.44
N PHE A 805 21.44 -6.07 0.15
CA PHE A 805 20.88 -4.89 -0.48
C PHE A 805 21.09 -3.65 0.39
N TYR A 806 20.79 -3.73 1.69
CA TYR A 806 21.01 -2.61 2.60
C TYR A 806 22.51 -2.34 2.83
N MET A 807 23.33 -3.38 2.93
CA MET A 807 24.78 -3.21 3.07
C MET A 807 25.41 -2.50 1.87
N GLN A 808 24.95 -2.80 0.65
CA GLN A 808 25.42 -2.15 -0.58
C GLN A 808 25.07 -0.66 -0.63
N GLN A 809 24.08 -0.20 0.14
CA GLN A 809 23.67 1.20 0.22
C GLN A 809 24.33 1.97 1.37
N LEU A 810 25.32 1.38 2.06
CA LEU A 810 26.06 2.11 3.06
C LEU A 810 27.11 3.01 2.41
N PRO A 811 27.13 4.32 2.71
CA PRO A 811 28.18 5.21 2.24
C PRO A 811 29.46 4.94 3.02
N ILE A 812 30.46 4.35 2.37
CA ILE A 812 31.66 3.80 3.03
C ILE A 812 32.92 4.36 2.37
N PRO A 813 33.78 5.11 3.09
CA PRO A 813 35.05 5.58 2.55
C PRO A 813 35.92 4.39 2.15
N ARG A 814 36.55 4.48 0.98
CA ARG A 814 37.46 3.44 0.49
C ARG A 814 38.89 3.67 0.97
N LEU A 815 39.08 3.55 2.27
CA LEU A 815 40.36 3.85 2.91
C LEU A 815 41.48 2.92 2.43
N THR A 816 42.67 3.49 2.31
CA THR A 816 43.95 2.87 1.95
C THR A 816 45.06 3.32 2.90
N ASP A 817 46.25 2.75 2.79
CA ASP A 817 47.42 3.13 3.58
C ASP A 817 47.86 4.60 3.42
N LYS A 818 47.37 5.29 2.38
CA LYS A 818 47.57 6.73 2.15
C LYS A 818 46.70 7.61 3.04
N ASP A 819 45.60 7.08 3.57
CA ASP A 819 44.67 7.83 4.37
C ASP A 819 45.10 7.85 5.85
N ALA A 820 45.16 9.05 6.44
CA ALA A 820 45.63 9.23 7.82
C ALA A 820 44.85 8.38 8.84
N ALA A 821 43.56 8.14 8.61
CA ALA A 821 42.71 7.34 9.47
C ALA A 821 42.91 5.82 9.32
N PHE A 822 43.47 5.34 8.22
CA PHE A 822 43.52 3.91 7.90
C PHE A 822 44.32 3.12 8.95
N ARG A 823 45.58 3.49 9.18
CA ARG A 823 46.45 2.79 10.12
C ARG A 823 45.91 2.83 11.57
N PRO A 824 45.47 3.98 12.12
CA PRO A 824 44.83 4.04 13.44
C PRO A 824 43.62 3.12 13.60
N LEU A 825 42.79 2.97 12.57
CA LEU A 825 41.62 2.08 12.57
C LEU A 825 42.04 0.61 12.52
N VAL A 826 43.00 0.27 11.65
CA VAL A 826 43.53 -1.09 11.47
C VAL A 826 44.16 -1.60 12.76
N GLU A 827 45.05 -0.82 13.38
CA GLU A 827 45.74 -1.22 14.61
C GLU A 827 44.74 -1.46 15.75
N ARG A 828 43.74 -0.58 15.93
CA ARG A 828 42.72 -0.75 16.97
C ARG A 828 41.83 -1.97 16.75
N ALA A 829 41.34 -2.17 15.52
CA ALA A 829 40.57 -3.36 15.19
C ALA A 829 41.38 -4.65 15.36
N ALA A 830 42.65 -4.66 14.95
CA ALA A 830 43.51 -5.82 15.11
C ALA A 830 43.67 -6.23 16.58
N ARG A 831 43.84 -5.26 17.48
CA ARG A 831 43.90 -5.50 18.93
C ARG A 831 42.57 -6.02 19.50
N LEU A 832 41.44 -5.53 19.01
CA LEU A 832 40.11 -5.98 19.44
C LEU A 832 39.76 -7.39 18.94
N VAL A 833 40.13 -7.71 17.69
CA VAL A 833 39.88 -9.02 17.07
C VAL A 833 40.87 -10.08 17.57
N GLY A 834 42.14 -9.70 17.76
CA GLY A 834 43.25 -10.60 18.05
C GLY A 834 43.32 -11.11 19.49
N THR A 835 42.23 -11.67 20.02
CA THR A 835 42.14 -12.11 21.43
C THR A 835 42.50 -13.58 21.67
N SER A 836 42.80 -14.35 20.62
CA SER A 836 43.17 -15.76 20.73
C SER A 836 44.27 -16.16 19.76
N ALA A 837 44.90 -17.31 19.99
CA ALA A 837 45.98 -17.83 19.16
C ALA A 837 45.61 -18.01 17.67
N ALA A 838 44.31 -18.19 17.38
CA ALA A 838 43.80 -18.27 16.00
C ALA A 838 44.04 -16.98 15.19
N TYR A 839 44.31 -15.86 15.87
CA TYR A 839 44.56 -14.55 15.28
C TYR A 839 46.01 -14.08 15.40
N ASP A 840 46.94 -14.92 15.87
CA ASP A 840 48.36 -14.53 15.99
C ASP A 840 48.95 -14.14 14.63
N ALA A 841 48.60 -14.86 13.55
CA ALA A 841 49.02 -14.51 12.20
C ALA A 841 48.51 -13.12 11.76
N LEU A 842 47.26 -12.77 12.11
CA LEU A 842 46.69 -11.45 11.85
C LEU A 842 47.46 -10.36 12.59
N LEU A 843 47.77 -10.58 13.87
CA LEU A 843 48.52 -9.63 14.68
C LEU A 843 49.96 -9.45 14.19
N GLN A 844 50.59 -10.53 13.72
CA GLN A 844 51.94 -10.48 13.16
C GLN A 844 52.01 -9.69 11.87
N GLU A 845 50.96 -9.75 11.04
CA GLU A 845 50.86 -8.95 9.82
C GLU A 845 50.76 -7.45 10.13
N VAL A 846 50.05 -7.07 11.19
CA VAL A 846 49.81 -5.66 11.55
C VAL A 846 50.93 -5.06 12.39
N PHE A 847 51.43 -5.79 13.41
CA PHE A 847 52.38 -5.28 14.41
C PHE A 847 53.77 -5.90 14.32
N GLY A 848 53.98 -6.83 13.39
CA GLY A 848 55.25 -7.53 13.16
C GLY A 848 55.37 -8.88 13.88
N LYS A 849 56.39 -9.67 13.49
CA LYS A 849 56.53 -11.10 13.80
C LYS A 849 56.47 -11.53 15.27
N ARG A 850 56.67 -10.60 16.23
CA ARG A 850 56.63 -10.88 17.67
C ARG A 850 55.24 -10.67 18.29
N ALA A 851 54.30 -10.11 17.55
CA ALA A 851 52.97 -9.84 18.05
C ALA A 851 52.17 -11.14 18.20
N THR A 852 51.43 -11.23 19.29
CA THR A 852 50.56 -12.35 19.66
C THR A 852 49.36 -11.83 20.40
N HIS A 853 48.32 -12.65 20.54
CA HIS A 853 47.13 -12.34 21.31
C HIS A 853 47.43 -11.96 22.76
N GLN A 854 48.51 -12.51 23.34
CA GLN A 854 48.94 -12.19 24.71
C GLN A 854 49.61 -10.82 24.84
N THR A 855 50.21 -10.31 23.76
CA THR A 855 50.98 -9.05 23.79
C THR A 855 50.21 -7.86 23.23
N HIS A 856 49.35 -8.09 22.24
CA HIS A 856 48.64 -7.04 21.51
C HIS A 856 47.11 -7.18 21.58
N GLY A 857 46.59 -8.38 21.86
CA GLY A 857 45.16 -8.62 22.02
C GLY A 857 44.58 -7.94 23.25
N LEU A 858 43.38 -7.38 23.13
CA LEU A 858 42.67 -6.72 24.23
C LEU A 858 41.50 -7.57 24.71
N THR A 859 41.64 -8.22 25.87
CA THR A 859 40.56 -8.99 26.52
C THR A 859 39.81 -8.20 27.59
N GLU A 860 40.48 -7.25 28.24
CA GLU A 860 39.92 -6.46 29.35
C GLU A 860 38.74 -5.56 28.90
N PRO A 861 37.54 -5.69 29.50
CA PRO A 861 36.35 -4.95 29.06
C PRO A 861 36.52 -3.43 28.97
N ALA A 862 37.18 -2.81 29.95
CA ALA A 862 37.41 -1.36 29.97
C ALA A 862 38.36 -0.89 28.85
N ALA A 863 39.43 -1.66 28.57
CA ALA A 863 40.36 -1.36 27.49
C ALA A 863 39.71 -1.56 26.12
N ARG A 864 38.89 -2.62 25.96
CA ARG A 864 38.08 -2.84 24.76
C ARG A 864 37.09 -1.71 24.53
N GLN A 865 36.41 -1.23 25.59
CA GLN A 865 35.48 -0.11 25.48
C GLN A 865 36.18 1.18 25.07
N THR A 866 37.31 1.50 25.69
CA THR A 866 38.11 2.69 25.34
C THR A 866 38.56 2.64 23.89
N THR A 867 39.05 1.47 23.43
CA THR A 867 39.51 1.29 22.05
C THR A 867 38.36 1.40 21.04
N ARG A 868 37.16 0.88 21.36
CA ARG A 868 35.95 1.06 20.54
C ARG A 868 35.54 2.53 20.46
N ALA A 869 35.53 3.25 21.59
CA ALA A 869 35.26 4.69 21.62
C ALA A 869 36.24 5.50 20.76
N GLU A 870 37.52 5.10 20.71
CA GLU A 870 38.50 5.73 19.82
C GLU A 870 38.24 5.43 18.33
N ILE A 871 37.82 4.20 17.99
CA ILE A 871 37.37 3.87 16.62
C ILE A 871 36.16 4.73 16.26
N ASP A 872 35.14 4.78 17.12
CA ASP A 872 33.93 5.57 16.91
C ASP A 872 34.25 7.06 16.68
N ALA A 873 35.17 7.61 17.45
CA ALA A 873 35.62 8.99 17.30
C ALA A 873 36.35 9.26 15.97
N LEU A 874 37.25 8.34 15.57
CA LEU A 874 37.95 8.41 14.28
C LEU A 874 36.96 8.34 13.10
N VAL A 875 35.97 7.46 13.20
CA VAL A 875 34.95 7.32 12.14
C VAL A 875 34.03 8.53 12.11
N ALA A 876 33.57 9.05 13.25
CA ALA A 876 32.77 10.27 13.28
C ALA A 876 33.49 11.46 12.61
N GLN A 877 34.80 11.57 12.80
CA GLN A 877 35.60 12.58 12.15
C GLN A 877 35.75 12.38 10.64
N LEU A 878 35.89 11.12 10.16
CA LEU A 878 35.94 10.84 8.71
C LEU A 878 34.72 11.39 7.96
N TYR A 879 33.57 11.47 8.63
CA TYR A 879 32.32 12.02 8.08
C TYR A 879 32.09 13.49 8.45
N ASP A 880 33.11 14.19 8.97
CA ASP A 880 33.04 15.60 9.37
C ASP A 880 31.87 15.91 10.29
N LEU A 881 31.52 14.98 11.18
CA LEU A 881 30.47 15.20 12.16
C LEU A 881 30.92 16.30 13.14
N THR A 882 29.95 16.98 13.73
CA THR A 882 30.14 17.89 14.86
C THR A 882 29.90 17.14 16.16
N GLU A 883 30.28 17.74 17.30
CA GLU A 883 30.00 17.18 18.62
C GLU A 883 28.50 16.98 18.84
N ASP A 884 27.66 17.92 18.40
CA ASP A 884 26.21 17.84 18.50
C ASP A 884 25.62 16.73 17.62
N GLU A 885 26.06 16.62 16.36
CA GLU A 885 25.61 15.56 15.45
C GLU A 885 26.00 14.16 15.95
N PHE A 886 27.23 14.00 16.44
CA PHE A 886 27.69 12.71 16.94
C PHE A 886 27.01 12.34 18.27
N THR A 887 26.81 13.31 19.16
CA THR A 887 26.02 13.11 20.39
C THR A 887 24.58 12.72 20.07
N HIS A 888 23.98 13.36 19.06
CA HIS A 888 22.66 12.98 18.54
C HIS A 888 22.63 11.54 18.05
N ILE A 889 23.59 11.11 17.23
CA ILE A 889 23.72 9.70 16.79
C ILE A 889 23.72 8.76 17.99
N LEU A 890 24.58 9.00 18.98
CA LEU A 890 24.68 8.19 20.20
C LEU A 890 23.35 8.16 20.98
N SER A 891 22.58 9.24 20.98
CA SER A 891 21.28 9.32 21.65
C SER A 891 20.25 8.33 21.07
N THR A 892 20.38 7.94 19.80
CA THR A 892 19.46 7.01 19.13
C THR A 892 19.63 5.54 19.53
N PHE A 893 20.62 5.23 20.38
CA PHE A 893 20.91 3.89 20.89
C PHE A 893 20.53 3.78 22.38
N PRO A 894 19.23 3.76 22.73
CA PRO A 894 18.78 3.87 24.13
C PRO A 894 19.15 2.66 25.00
N LEU A 895 19.38 1.49 24.38
CA LEU A 895 19.78 0.26 25.08
C LEU A 895 21.29 0.20 25.36
N VAL A 896 22.10 1.07 24.73
CA VAL A 896 23.52 1.16 25.04
C VAL A 896 23.68 1.89 26.38
N PRO A 897 24.46 1.35 27.33
CA PRO A 897 24.66 1.98 28.63
C PRO A 897 25.06 3.46 28.50
N GLU A 898 24.45 4.31 29.32
CA GLU A 898 24.73 5.76 29.30
C GLU A 898 26.22 6.05 29.53
N SER A 899 26.87 5.31 30.43
CA SER A 899 28.32 5.41 30.67
C SER A 899 29.15 5.16 29.42
N VAL A 900 28.73 4.21 28.56
CA VAL A 900 29.38 3.91 27.28
C VAL A 900 29.19 5.07 26.31
N ARG A 901 27.96 5.59 26.19
CA ARG A 901 27.66 6.72 25.29
C ARG A 901 28.44 7.98 25.70
N LEU A 902 28.46 8.31 26.99
CA LEU A 902 29.20 9.45 27.53
C LEU A 902 30.71 9.30 27.32
N GLN A 903 31.28 8.12 27.58
CA GLN A 903 32.70 7.87 27.33
C GLN A 903 33.05 8.05 25.85
N THR A 904 32.22 7.57 24.94
CA THR A 904 32.43 7.72 23.50
C THR A 904 32.35 9.18 23.07
N ALA A 905 31.35 9.93 23.52
CA ALA A 905 31.24 11.38 23.27
C ALA A 905 32.47 12.15 23.79
N GLN A 906 32.87 11.93 25.05
CA GLN A 906 34.05 12.57 25.64
C GLN A 906 35.35 12.22 24.90
N THR A 907 35.47 10.99 24.43
CA THR A 907 36.63 10.54 23.65
C THR A 907 36.71 11.32 22.34
N TYR A 908 35.58 11.53 21.67
CA TYR A 908 35.49 12.32 20.46
C TYR A 908 35.87 13.79 20.70
N THR A 909 35.27 14.45 21.69
CA THR A 909 35.58 15.85 22.06
C THR A 909 37.08 16.03 22.39
N ARG A 910 37.65 15.10 23.18
CA ARG A 910 39.07 15.13 23.56
C ARG A 910 39.98 15.02 22.34
N LEU A 911 39.65 14.15 21.39
CA LEU A 911 40.50 13.95 20.21
C LEU A 911 40.40 15.14 19.24
N LEU A 912 39.21 15.75 19.07
CA LEU A 912 39.04 17.00 18.34
C LEU A 912 39.90 18.13 18.93
N GLN A 913 39.85 18.33 20.25
CA GLN A 913 40.58 19.41 20.93
C GLN A 913 42.11 19.28 20.85
N ARG A 914 42.64 18.06 20.78
CA ARG A 914 44.08 17.82 20.79
C ARG A 914 44.74 18.03 19.43
N GLY A 915 43.99 18.22 18.35
CA GLY A 915 44.54 18.30 17.00
C GLY A 915 45.34 17.06 16.57
N ILE A 916 45.32 15.97 17.36
CA ILE A 916 45.98 14.68 17.09
C ILE A 916 45.34 13.96 15.89
N LEU A 917 44.30 14.57 15.34
CA LEU A 917 43.44 14.07 14.29
C LEU A 917 43.51 14.90 12.99
N ALA A 918 44.35 15.94 12.92
CA ALA A 918 44.61 16.73 11.71
C ALA A 918 45.89 16.29 11.01
#